data_AF-A0A7J7C6W6-F1
#
_entry.id   AF-A0A7J7C6W6-F1
#
_cell.length_a   1.000
_cell.length_b   1.000
_cell.length_c   1.000
_cell.angle_alpha   90.00
_cell.angle_beta   90.00
_cell.angle_gamma   90.00
#
_symmetry.space_group_name_H-M   'P 1'
#
loop_
_entity.id
_entity.type
_entity.pdbx_description
1 polymer ?
#
loop_
_entity_poly.entity_id
_entity_poly.type
_entity_poly.pdbx_seq_one_letter_code
_entity_poly.pdbx_strand_id
1 'polypeptide(L)'
;MEEILKISHSLSHLSRATRAMSSESSQRVFQLKLDPLTGNSEWVVIEEDDEKSEAFENPQQKHLLATTSYLDMLNDSYRNRAFRMAIEKTITKPCHVLDIGAGTGLLSMMAARAMNSGETTAGANSEGMVTACESYLPMVKLMRKVLHRNKMGSNINIINKRSDELRVGVDMPSRADVLVSEILDSELLGEGLIPTLQHAHDMLLVEDPLTVPYRATTYGQLVESTFLWKLHELYGNEAKALDSIRLVPSGLDPVIHTKSQQYAMHCDAMSEEVKLLSEPFKIFEFDFWKRPESHGETELRVKGTDDGRIHAVVSWWILQLDREGTIFYSTAPRWMNSPMNTGAGDWRDHWKQCVWFVPGGMHISKGEEVCLHAAHSDTRITFELKAQGSDTDNRQYEKNVKDFNLMLPPERIAIYGDSHWRLSMLEAVRNALQERVNPLCLVADDSIFLALLVAQLSKSSHVIACFPGLRDMGAQYLRIISDANGVSEDGIEVRDKGKRYLTLDDTHQKKVDLFIGEPYYHGNDGMLPWQNLRFWKERSILDSVLSDDALIMPYKGILKARAMSLPDLWNSRRCLGEVEGFDHSVVNTTLGACGGLLSPHETPCLPYFIWQCGEIKKLSDTFAVMEFDCSKPISRCCGNVQIEFTEAGTCHGFALWIDWVMDAKNSIVLSTGPDQRCWKQGVKLLAKPVAVGTHRSRNAGECCSAVVDASFDPSSGELTIGHVFS
;
A
#
# COMPACT_ATOMS: atom_id res chain seq x y z
N MET A 1 39.58 -1.39 -51.01
CA MET A 1 40.48 -2.07 -50.04
C MET A 1 39.64 -3.14 -49.35
N GLU A 2 39.24 -4.27 -49.94
CA GLU A 2 39.95 -5.21 -50.83
C GLU A 2 41.40 -5.47 -50.44
N GLU A 3 41.74 -6.77 -50.40
CA GLU A 3 42.99 -7.42 -49.98
C GLU A 3 43.15 -7.63 -48.45
N ILE A 4 43.26 -8.84 -47.89
CA ILE A 4 43.81 -10.11 -48.39
C ILE A 4 43.21 -11.34 -47.65
N LEU A 5 42.94 -12.35 -48.47
CA LEU A 5 42.61 -13.76 -48.19
C LEU A 5 43.90 -14.61 -48.32
N LYS A 6 43.91 -15.79 -47.67
CA LYS A 6 44.86 -16.94 -47.74
C LYS A 6 45.95 -16.91 -46.64
N ILE A 7 46.21 -17.98 -45.90
CA ILE A 7 46.65 -19.31 -46.37
C ILE A 7 46.23 -20.45 -45.40
N SER A 8 45.72 -21.53 -46.00
CA SER A 8 45.50 -22.93 -45.55
C SER A 8 46.82 -23.73 -45.41
N HIS A 9 47.04 -24.70 -44.51
CA HIS A 9 46.54 -26.09 -44.54
C HIS A 9 47.25 -26.92 -43.44
N SER A 10 46.53 -27.77 -42.70
CA SER A 10 46.84 -29.21 -42.55
C SER A 10 45.66 -29.94 -41.88
N LEU A 11 45.34 -31.12 -42.41
CA LEU A 11 44.22 -32.00 -42.04
C LEU A 11 44.77 -33.29 -41.40
N SER A 12 43.86 -34.01 -40.71
CA SER A 12 43.91 -35.39 -40.20
C SER A 12 44.31 -35.51 -38.72
N HIS A 13 43.63 -36.23 -37.80
CA HIS A 13 42.54 -37.21 -37.83
C HIS A 13 41.84 -37.25 -36.44
N LEU A 14 40.63 -37.83 -36.39
CA LEU A 14 39.98 -38.54 -35.25
C LEU A 14 39.13 -37.77 -34.21
N SER A 15 37.82 -37.95 -34.42
CA SER A 15 36.85 -38.53 -33.47
C SER A 15 35.70 -37.62 -33.02
N ARG A 16 34.54 -38.22 -33.16
CA ARG A 16 33.18 -37.72 -32.96
C ARG A 16 32.94 -37.68 -31.44
N ALA A 17 32.77 -36.50 -30.87
CA ALA A 17 32.25 -36.34 -29.52
C ALA A 17 31.07 -35.38 -29.55
N THR A 18 29.87 -35.96 -29.62
CA THR A 18 28.59 -35.29 -29.39
C THR A 18 28.64 -34.70 -27.98
N ARG A 19 28.82 -33.38 -27.85
CA ARG A 19 28.64 -32.70 -26.57
C ARG A 19 27.17 -32.29 -26.49
N ALA A 20 26.40 -33.01 -25.68
CA ALA A 20 25.09 -32.57 -25.26
C ALA A 20 25.24 -31.20 -24.60
N MET A 21 24.61 -30.18 -25.17
CA MET A 21 24.44 -28.91 -24.49
C MET A 21 23.32 -29.12 -23.46
N SER A 22 23.70 -29.28 -22.19
CA SER A 22 22.78 -29.07 -21.08
C SER A 22 22.47 -27.57 -21.02
N SER A 23 21.29 -27.17 -21.47
CA SER A 23 20.76 -25.83 -21.25
C SER A 23 20.12 -25.78 -19.86
N GLU A 24 20.93 -25.76 -18.80
CA GLU A 24 20.48 -25.29 -17.49
C GLU A 24 20.72 -23.78 -17.44
N SER A 25 19.72 -23.01 -17.86
CA SER A 25 19.66 -21.58 -17.63
C SER A 25 18.98 -21.38 -16.27
N SER A 26 19.74 -21.29 -15.19
CA SER A 26 19.21 -20.94 -13.86
C SER A 26 18.48 -19.60 -13.95
N GLN A 27 17.17 -19.58 -13.70
CA GLN A 27 16.36 -18.36 -13.74
C GLN A 27 16.77 -17.45 -12.57
N ARG A 28 17.17 -16.20 -12.88
CA ARG A 28 17.59 -15.18 -11.91
C ARG A 28 16.54 -14.07 -11.86
N VAL A 29 16.08 -13.73 -10.66
CA VAL A 29 15.18 -12.60 -10.42
C VAL A 29 15.91 -11.55 -9.60
N PHE A 30 15.83 -10.28 -10.01
CA PHE A 30 16.36 -9.15 -9.25
C PHE A 30 15.27 -8.55 -8.38
N GLN A 31 15.55 -8.38 -7.09
CA GLN A 31 14.66 -7.77 -6.11
C GLN A 31 15.29 -6.48 -5.60
N LEU A 32 14.55 -5.38 -5.68
CA LEU A 32 15.00 -4.10 -5.13
C LEU A 32 14.86 -4.11 -3.60
N LYS A 33 15.93 -3.74 -2.89
CA LYS A 33 15.98 -3.54 -1.44
C LYS A 33 16.14 -2.06 -1.15
N LEU A 34 15.39 -1.54 -0.19
CA LEU A 34 15.44 -0.15 0.25
C LEU A 34 16.03 -0.06 1.67
N ASP A 35 17.03 0.79 1.87
CA ASP A 35 17.49 1.20 3.20
C ASP A 35 16.52 2.25 3.75
N PRO A 36 15.83 1.98 4.87
CA PRO A 36 14.80 2.87 5.38
C PRO A 36 15.33 4.18 5.97
N LEU A 37 16.57 4.22 6.46
CA LEU A 37 17.16 5.43 7.07
C LEU A 37 17.91 6.30 6.08
N THR A 38 18.24 5.78 4.89
CA THR A 38 18.92 6.56 3.86
C THR A 38 18.08 6.76 2.60
N GLY A 39 17.03 5.96 2.41
CA GLY A 39 16.23 5.92 1.19
C GLY A 39 16.97 5.36 -0.03
N ASN A 40 18.16 4.79 0.15
CA ASN A 40 18.93 4.20 -0.93
C ASN A 40 18.37 2.83 -1.32
N SER A 41 18.44 2.50 -2.62
CA SER A 41 18.02 1.18 -3.10
C SER A 41 19.19 0.37 -3.64
N GLU A 42 19.20 -0.94 -3.37
CA GLU A 42 20.17 -1.92 -3.89
C GLU A 42 19.45 -3.11 -4.55
N TRP A 43 20.05 -3.73 -5.56
CA TRP A 43 19.47 -4.90 -6.23
C TRP A 43 20.04 -6.20 -5.65
N VAL A 44 19.16 -7.09 -5.21
CA VAL A 44 19.48 -8.42 -4.67
C VAL A 44 19.07 -9.49 -5.69
N VAL A 45 19.87 -10.55 -5.87
CA VAL A 45 19.59 -11.63 -6.83
C VAL A 45 18.96 -12.83 -6.12
N ILE A 46 17.90 -13.40 -6.70
CA ILE A 46 17.23 -14.63 -6.28
C ILE A 46 17.39 -15.67 -7.39
N GLU A 47 17.91 -16.87 -7.08
CA GLU A 47 18.11 -17.94 -8.05
C GLU A 47 17.12 -19.12 -7.84
N GLU A 48 16.79 -19.87 -8.90
CA GLU A 48 15.84 -20.99 -8.85
C GLU A 48 16.42 -22.25 -8.14
N ASP A 49 17.70 -22.57 -8.37
CA ASP A 49 18.40 -23.78 -7.87
C ASP A 49 18.72 -23.79 -6.36
N ASP A 50 18.34 -22.72 -5.66
CA ASP A 50 18.41 -22.57 -4.22
C ASP A 50 17.35 -23.41 -3.47
N GLU A 51 17.08 -24.65 -3.92
CA GLU A 51 16.25 -25.61 -3.16
C GLU A 51 17.02 -26.20 -1.95
N LYS A 52 18.36 -26.10 -1.97
CA LYS A 52 19.25 -26.56 -0.88
C LYS A 52 19.85 -25.44 -0.04
N SER A 53 19.65 -24.18 -0.40
CA SER A 53 20.16 -23.05 0.40
C SER A 53 19.07 -22.45 1.26
N GLU A 54 19.50 -21.92 2.38
CA GLU A 54 18.78 -21.16 3.40
C GLU A 54 18.17 -19.84 2.85
N ALA A 55 17.79 -19.76 1.57
CA ALA A 55 17.27 -18.55 0.92
C ALA A 55 15.96 -18.05 1.57
N PHE A 56 15.12 -18.97 2.06
CA PHE A 56 13.96 -18.61 2.88
C PHE A 56 14.31 -18.32 4.33
N GLU A 57 15.54 -18.52 4.81
CA GLU A 57 16.00 -18.05 6.12
C GLU A 57 16.49 -16.60 6.07
N ASN A 58 16.67 -16.00 4.88
CA ASN A 58 16.95 -14.57 4.77
C ASN A 58 15.80 -13.78 5.43
N PRO A 59 16.05 -13.11 6.57
CA PRO A 59 15.01 -12.40 7.32
C PRO A 59 14.28 -11.34 6.48
N GLN A 60 14.93 -10.83 5.43
CA GLN A 60 14.41 -9.73 4.60
C GLN A 60 13.40 -10.20 3.54
N GLN A 61 13.57 -11.41 2.96
CA GLN A 61 12.56 -11.99 2.08
C GLN A 61 11.29 -12.35 2.86
N LYS A 62 11.46 -12.87 4.08
CA LYS A 62 10.34 -13.07 5.02
C LYS A 62 9.63 -11.75 5.32
N HIS A 63 10.38 -10.68 5.55
CA HIS A 63 9.80 -9.36 5.82
C HIS A 63 8.98 -8.84 4.64
N LEU A 64 9.47 -8.94 3.39
CA LEU A 64 8.69 -8.46 2.24
C LEU A 64 7.40 -9.28 2.04
N LEU A 65 7.49 -10.61 2.07
CA LEU A 65 6.31 -11.47 1.93
C LEU A 65 5.32 -11.27 3.10
N ALA A 66 5.81 -10.94 4.29
CA ALA A 66 4.96 -10.62 5.43
C ALA A 66 4.17 -9.30 5.29
N THR A 67 4.61 -8.39 4.40
CA THR A 67 3.87 -7.16 4.10
C THR A 67 2.80 -7.34 3.01
N THR A 68 2.67 -8.53 2.43
CA THR A 68 1.70 -8.80 1.35
C THR A 68 0.29 -9.10 1.87
N SER A 69 -0.68 -9.12 0.95
CA SER A 69 -2.07 -9.47 1.19
C SER A 69 -2.34 -10.98 1.28
N TYR A 70 -1.40 -11.85 0.86
CA TYR A 70 -1.64 -13.31 0.72
C TYR A 70 -2.25 -13.96 1.97
N LEU A 71 -1.78 -13.58 3.16
CA LEU A 71 -2.27 -14.18 4.40
C LEU A 71 -3.71 -13.76 4.74
N ASP A 72 -4.15 -12.60 4.29
CA ASP A 72 -5.50 -12.07 4.50
C ASP A 72 -6.44 -12.73 3.51
N MET A 73 -6.03 -12.85 2.25
CA MET A 73 -6.75 -13.64 1.23
C MET A 73 -7.00 -15.08 1.68
N LEU A 74 -6.01 -15.71 2.33
CA LEU A 74 -6.15 -17.07 2.86
C LEU A 74 -7.00 -17.15 4.14
N ASN A 75 -7.06 -16.07 4.94
CA ASN A 75 -7.94 -15.98 6.10
C ASN A 75 -9.38 -15.56 5.75
N ASP A 76 -9.62 -15.04 4.54
CA ASP A 76 -10.97 -14.74 4.04
C ASP A 76 -11.73 -16.03 3.69
N SER A 77 -12.37 -16.60 4.71
CA SER A 77 -13.14 -17.83 4.56
C SER A 77 -14.34 -17.72 3.63
N TYR A 78 -14.90 -16.52 3.44
CA TYR A 78 -16.04 -16.32 2.53
C TYR A 78 -15.60 -16.33 1.08
N ARG A 79 -14.49 -15.64 0.76
CA ARG A 79 -13.82 -15.73 -0.54
C ARG A 79 -13.53 -17.18 -0.85
N ASN A 80 -12.82 -17.85 0.04
CA ASN A 80 -12.33 -19.21 -0.19
C ASN A 80 -13.49 -20.20 -0.38
N ARG A 81 -14.55 -20.09 0.43
CA ARG A 81 -15.78 -20.89 0.28
C ARG A 81 -16.50 -20.61 -1.04
N ALA A 82 -16.67 -19.35 -1.40
CA ALA A 82 -17.40 -18.97 -2.61
C ALA A 82 -16.68 -19.46 -3.88
N PHE A 83 -15.36 -19.28 -3.96
CA PHE A 83 -14.55 -19.85 -5.04
C PHE A 83 -14.62 -21.37 -5.07
N ARG A 84 -14.49 -22.06 -3.93
CA ARG A 84 -14.63 -23.52 -3.87
C ARG A 84 -15.97 -23.97 -4.44
N MET A 85 -17.07 -23.39 -3.96
CA MET A 85 -18.41 -23.78 -4.40
C MET A 85 -18.60 -23.56 -5.90
N ALA A 86 -18.08 -22.46 -6.45
CA ALA A 86 -18.16 -22.18 -7.88
C ALA A 86 -17.29 -23.12 -8.71
N ILE A 87 -16.07 -23.43 -8.25
CA ILE A 87 -15.17 -24.41 -8.89
C ILE A 87 -15.81 -25.81 -8.90
N GLU A 88 -16.33 -26.27 -7.76
CA GLU A 88 -17.01 -27.58 -7.62
C GLU A 88 -18.26 -27.66 -8.50
N LYS A 89 -18.98 -26.56 -8.68
CA LYS A 89 -20.16 -26.49 -9.58
C LYS A 89 -19.77 -26.47 -11.05
N THR A 90 -18.65 -25.84 -11.40
CA THR A 90 -18.19 -25.68 -12.79
C THR A 90 -17.50 -26.94 -13.31
N ILE A 91 -16.72 -27.60 -12.47
CA ILE A 91 -15.89 -28.77 -12.84
C ILE A 91 -16.62 -30.06 -12.43
N THR A 92 -17.44 -30.59 -13.34
CA THR A 92 -18.24 -31.81 -13.09
C THR A 92 -17.65 -33.07 -13.72
N LYS A 93 -16.59 -32.93 -14.52
CA LYS A 93 -15.89 -34.02 -15.22
C LYS A 93 -14.40 -33.68 -15.37
N PRO A 94 -13.52 -34.69 -15.56
CA PRO A 94 -12.13 -34.43 -15.90
C PRO A 94 -11.99 -33.52 -17.13
N CYS A 95 -11.19 -32.46 -17.02
CA CYS A 95 -10.95 -31.46 -18.06
C CYS A 95 -9.57 -30.81 -17.87
N HIS A 96 -9.16 -29.93 -18.78
CA HIS A 96 -7.96 -29.10 -18.60
C HIS A 96 -8.35 -27.75 -17.95
N VAL A 97 -7.87 -27.52 -16.74
CA VAL A 97 -8.06 -26.26 -15.99
C VAL A 97 -6.79 -25.43 -16.08
N LEU A 98 -6.92 -24.14 -16.36
CA LEU A 98 -5.86 -23.14 -16.27
C LEU A 98 -6.12 -22.22 -15.06
N ASP A 99 -5.20 -22.19 -14.10
CA ASP A 99 -5.20 -21.28 -12.95
C ASP A 99 -4.17 -20.15 -13.19
N ILE A 100 -4.64 -18.92 -13.43
CA ILE A 100 -3.79 -17.75 -13.66
C ILE A 100 -3.69 -16.91 -12.40
N GLY A 101 -2.45 -16.67 -11.93
CA GLY A 101 -2.20 -15.98 -10.66
C GLY A 101 -2.32 -16.95 -9.49
N ALA A 102 -1.71 -18.13 -9.62
CA ALA A 102 -2.01 -19.27 -8.74
C ALA A 102 -1.63 -19.01 -7.26
N GLY A 103 -0.73 -18.08 -6.95
CA GLY A 103 -0.37 -17.72 -5.57
C GLY A 103 0.17 -18.93 -4.81
N THR A 104 -0.56 -19.38 -3.78
CA THR A 104 -0.21 -20.59 -3.00
C THR A 104 -0.72 -21.91 -3.63
N GLY A 105 -1.46 -21.84 -4.72
CA GLY A 105 -2.09 -22.98 -5.39
C GLY A 105 -3.44 -23.41 -4.80
N LEU A 106 -4.08 -22.57 -3.96
CA LEU A 106 -5.35 -22.92 -3.31
C LEU A 106 -6.45 -23.25 -4.34
N LEU A 107 -6.64 -22.40 -5.35
CA LEU A 107 -7.67 -22.60 -6.38
C LEU A 107 -7.35 -23.80 -7.28
N SER A 108 -6.08 -23.97 -7.67
CA SER A 108 -5.57 -25.17 -8.33
C SER A 108 -5.90 -26.46 -7.57
N MET A 109 -5.71 -26.50 -6.25
CA MET A 109 -6.04 -27.66 -5.42
C MET A 109 -7.56 -27.91 -5.35
N MET A 110 -8.38 -26.86 -5.26
CA MET A 110 -9.84 -27.00 -5.35
C MET A 110 -10.27 -27.62 -6.69
N ALA A 111 -9.69 -27.14 -7.80
CA ALA A 111 -9.99 -27.66 -9.13
C ALA A 111 -9.58 -29.13 -9.30
N ALA A 112 -8.37 -29.48 -8.86
CA ALA A 112 -7.89 -30.86 -8.86
C ALA A 112 -8.76 -31.78 -7.98
N ARG A 113 -9.24 -31.31 -6.82
CA ARG A 113 -10.17 -32.07 -5.98
C ARG A 113 -11.52 -32.27 -6.67
N ALA A 114 -12.09 -31.23 -7.29
CA ALA A 114 -13.37 -31.31 -7.98
C ALA A 114 -13.35 -32.39 -9.09
N MET A 115 -12.28 -32.46 -9.88
CA MET A 115 -12.11 -33.49 -10.93
C MET A 115 -12.09 -34.92 -10.39
N ASN A 116 -11.62 -35.13 -9.16
CA ASN A 116 -11.50 -36.45 -8.54
C ASN A 116 -12.74 -36.88 -7.73
N SER A 117 -13.73 -35.99 -7.58
CA SER A 117 -14.93 -36.24 -6.77
C SER A 117 -16.10 -36.88 -7.52
N GLY A 118 -15.98 -37.03 -8.85
CA GLY A 118 -16.97 -37.73 -9.68
C GLY A 118 -16.87 -39.25 -9.54
N GLU A 119 -18.00 -39.91 -9.26
CA GLU A 119 -18.10 -41.38 -9.10
C GLU A 119 -17.44 -42.13 -10.27
N THR A 120 -16.52 -43.02 -9.90
CA THR A 120 -15.81 -43.97 -10.74
C THR A 120 -16.75 -44.96 -11.44
N THR A 121 -17.20 -44.67 -12.66
CA THR A 121 -17.74 -45.69 -13.59
C THR A 121 -17.51 -45.38 -15.07
N ALA A 122 -16.29 -45.02 -15.49
CA ALA A 122 -15.91 -45.18 -16.90
C ALA A 122 -14.39 -45.31 -17.03
N GLY A 123 -13.97 -46.31 -17.81
CA GLY A 123 -12.58 -46.71 -17.98
C GLY A 123 -11.63 -45.58 -18.39
N ALA A 124 -10.40 -45.73 -17.93
CA ALA A 124 -9.20 -44.99 -18.33
C ALA A 124 -9.27 -44.48 -19.78
N ASN A 125 -9.15 -43.16 -19.96
CA ASN A 125 -8.47 -42.49 -21.09
C ASN A 125 -8.61 -40.95 -21.12
N SER A 126 -9.21 -40.29 -20.11
CA SER A 126 -9.13 -38.82 -19.98
C SER A 126 -8.70 -38.42 -18.57
N GLU A 127 -7.40 -38.25 -18.36
CA GLU A 127 -6.84 -37.68 -17.13
C GLU A 127 -7.08 -36.17 -17.15
N GLY A 128 -7.89 -35.66 -16.22
CA GLY A 128 -8.02 -34.23 -16.00
C GLY A 128 -6.71 -33.64 -15.50
N MET A 129 -6.42 -32.39 -15.86
CA MET A 129 -5.14 -31.75 -15.54
C MET A 129 -5.36 -30.31 -15.12
N VAL A 130 -4.61 -29.85 -14.12
CA VAL A 130 -4.54 -28.44 -13.74
C VAL A 130 -3.18 -27.88 -14.15
N THR A 131 -3.17 -26.81 -14.95
CA THR A 131 -2.00 -25.99 -15.20
C THR A 131 -2.11 -24.71 -14.37
N ALA A 132 -1.11 -24.42 -13.56
CA ALA A 132 -1.07 -23.25 -12.68
C ALA A 132 0.12 -22.35 -13.06
N CYS A 133 -0.13 -21.08 -13.38
CA CYS A 133 0.95 -20.12 -13.64
C CYS A 133 1.03 -19.04 -12.56
N GLU A 134 2.25 -18.80 -12.09
CA GLU A 134 2.58 -17.75 -11.14
C GLU A 134 3.89 -17.08 -11.58
N SER A 135 3.86 -15.76 -11.69
CA SER A 135 4.99 -14.97 -12.17
C SER A 135 6.05 -14.75 -11.09
N TYR A 136 5.64 -14.67 -9.84
CA TYR A 136 6.52 -14.32 -8.73
C TYR A 136 7.18 -15.58 -8.15
N LEU A 137 8.47 -15.76 -8.46
CA LEU A 137 9.25 -16.95 -8.09
C LEU A 137 9.16 -17.33 -6.58
N PRO A 138 9.23 -16.40 -5.61
CA PRO A 138 9.02 -16.74 -4.20
C PRO A 138 7.68 -17.41 -3.91
N MET A 139 6.61 -17.01 -4.60
CA MET A 139 5.29 -17.64 -4.48
C MET A 139 5.24 -19.00 -5.18
N VAL A 140 5.89 -19.18 -6.33
CA VAL A 140 6.06 -20.52 -6.94
C VAL A 140 6.73 -21.49 -5.98
N LYS A 141 7.83 -21.07 -5.34
CA LYS A 141 8.54 -21.87 -4.35
C LYS A 141 7.65 -22.19 -3.13
N LEU A 142 6.82 -21.24 -2.69
CA LEU A 142 5.86 -21.45 -1.61
C LEU A 142 4.74 -22.43 -2.00
N MET A 143 4.16 -22.28 -3.20
CA MET A 143 3.15 -23.17 -3.77
C MET A 143 3.66 -24.60 -3.86
N ARG A 144 4.89 -24.84 -4.35
CA ARG A 144 5.51 -26.19 -4.36
C ARG A 144 5.49 -26.84 -2.97
N LYS A 145 5.79 -26.07 -1.91
CA LYS A 145 5.75 -26.57 -0.52
C LYS A 145 4.33 -26.89 -0.05
N VAL A 146 3.35 -26.04 -0.38
CA VAL A 146 1.92 -26.27 -0.07
C VAL A 146 1.42 -27.53 -0.76
N LEU A 147 1.69 -27.69 -2.05
CA LEU A 147 1.29 -28.87 -2.82
C LEU A 147 1.94 -30.16 -2.32
N HIS A 148 3.21 -30.09 -1.93
CA HIS A 148 3.90 -31.22 -1.32
C HIS A 148 3.24 -31.65 0.00
N ARG A 149 2.87 -30.70 0.86
CA ARG A 149 2.16 -30.99 2.13
C ARG A 149 0.80 -31.64 1.92
N ASN A 150 0.10 -31.23 0.87
CA ASN A 150 -1.20 -31.79 0.51
C ASN A 150 -1.12 -33.05 -0.38
N LYS A 151 0.10 -33.53 -0.74
CA LYS A 151 0.32 -34.66 -1.64
C LYS A 151 -0.30 -34.48 -3.04
N MET A 152 -0.35 -33.24 -3.51
CA MET A 152 -0.95 -32.86 -4.81
C MET A 152 0.08 -32.41 -5.85
N GLY A 153 1.38 -32.56 -5.57
CA GLY A 153 2.45 -32.11 -6.46
C GLY A 153 2.46 -32.77 -7.84
N SER A 154 1.89 -33.97 -7.99
CA SER A 154 1.73 -34.66 -9.29
C SER A 154 0.44 -34.31 -10.02
N ASN A 155 -0.52 -33.66 -9.36
CA ASN A 155 -1.84 -33.34 -9.93
C ASN A 155 -1.87 -31.98 -10.65
N ILE A 156 -0.90 -31.10 -10.34
CA ILE A 156 -0.89 -29.70 -10.76
C ILE A 156 0.46 -29.42 -11.44
N ASN A 157 0.40 -29.01 -12.70
CA ASN A 157 1.55 -28.57 -13.49
C ASN A 157 1.84 -27.09 -13.19
N ILE A 158 2.93 -26.82 -12.47
CA ILE A 158 3.32 -25.46 -12.07
C ILE A 158 4.25 -24.83 -13.10
N ILE A 159 3.94 -23.62 -13.56
CA ILE A 159 4.76 -22.86 -14.50
C ILE A 159 5.13 -21.51 -13.89
N ASN A 160 6.43 -21.23 -13.75
CA ASN A 160 6.90 -19.92 -13.30
C ASN A 160 6.98 -18.92 -14.47
N LYS A 161 5.83 -18.45 -14.93
CA LYS A 161 5.69 -17.45 -16.00
C LYS A 161 4.48 -16.59 -15.74
N ARG A 162 4.46 -15.39 -16.32
CA ARG A 162 3.21 -14.67 -16.52
C ARG A 162 2.35 -15.40 -17.57
N SER A 163 1.05 -15.22 -17.49
CA SER A 163 0.12 -15.87 -18.42
C SER A 163 0.36 -15.45 -19.88
N ASP A 164 0.79 -14.21 -20.13
CA ASP A 164 1.13 -13.66 -21.45
C ASP A 164 2.43 -14.22 -22.06
N GLU A 165 3.16 -15.05 -21.32
CA GLU A 165 4.36 -15.74 -21.78
C GLU A 165 4.12 -17.24 -22.07
N LEU A 166 2.95 -17.76 -21.71
CA LEU A 166 2.60 -19.17 -21.89
C LEU A 166 2.32 -19.51 -23.35
N ARG A 167 2.76 -20.70 -23.77
CA ARG A 167 2.53 -21.22 -25.12
C ARG A 167 1.98 -22.64 -25.11
N VAL A 168 0.87 -22.84 -25.83
CA VAL A 168 0.34 -24.19 -26.11
C VAL A 168 1.31 -24.96 -27.01
N GLY A 169 1.54 -26.22 -26.69
CA GLY A 169 2.54 -27.10 -27.29
C GLY A 169 3.95 -27.00 -26.66
N VAL A 170 4.19 -26.02 -25.78
CA VAL A 170 5.47 -25.85 -25.07
C VAL A 170 5.26 -25.95 -23.56
N ASP A 171 4.47 -25.04 -23.00
CA ASP A 171 4.19 -24.94 -21.57
C ASP A 171 2.91 -25.68 -21.18
N MET A 172 1.93 -25.69 -22.10
CA MET A 172 0.64 -26.36 -21.96
C MET A 172 0.46 -27.38 -23.10
N PRO A 173 -0.04 -28.61 -22.85
CA PRO A 173 -0.23 -29.60 -23.92
C PRO A 173 -1.40 -29.26 -24.85
N SER A 174 -2.42 -28.56 -24.35
CA SER A 174 -3.60 -28.13 -25.11
C SER A 174 -4.12 -26.80 -24.56
N ARG A 175 -5.05 -26.18 -25.29
CA ARG A 175 -5.89 -25.10 -24.74
C ARG A 175 -6.74 -25.65 -23.58
N ALA A 176 -7.00 -24.82 -22.57
CA ALA A 176 -7.76 -25.20 -21.39
C ALA A 176 -9.27 -25.03 -21.61
N ASP A 177 -10.05 -25.96 -21.02
CA ASP A 177 -11.52 -25.97 -21.05
C ASP A 177 -12.12 -25.02 -20.00
N VAL A 178 -11.39 -24.83 -18.88
CA VAL A 178 -11.82 -24.04 -17.73
C VAL A 178 -10.73 -23.04 -17.34
N LEU A 179 -11.09 -21.77 -17.22
CA LEU A 179 -10.26 -20.73 -16.60
C LEU A 179 -10.68 -20.56 -15.13
N VAL A 180 -9.70 -20.63 -14.23
CA VAL A 180 -9.84 -20.15 -12.85
C VAL A 180 -8.83 -19.01 -12.67
N SER A 181 -9.26 -17.87 -12.14
CA SER A 181 -8.32 -16.77 -11.91
C SER A 181 -8.84 -15.80 -10.86
N GLU A 182 -7.93 -15.35 -10.01
CA GLU A 182 -8.17 -14.28 -9.05
C GLU A 182 -6.94 -13.34 -9.08
N ILE A 183 -7.01 -12.39 -10.01
CA ILE A 183 -6.03 -11.31 -10.21
C ILE A 183 -6.76 -9.97 -10.14
N LEU A 184 -7.41 -9.74 -9.01
CA LEU A 184 -8.31 -8.61 -8.81
C LEU A 184 -7.78 -7.73 -7.69
N ASP A 185 -7.80 -6.42 -7.88
CA ASP A 185 -7.55 -5.45 -6.81
C ASP A 185 -8.85 -4.77 -6.35
N SER A 186 -8.73 -3.78 -5.46
CA SER A 186 -9.91 -3.00 -5.00
C SER A 186 -10.62 -2.27 -6.15
N GLU A 187 -9.89 -1.94 -7.23
CA GLU A 187 -10.43 -1.30 -8.44
C GLU A 187 -10.93 -2.32 -9.49
N LEU A 188 -10.79 -3.62 -9.24
CA LEU A 188 -10.99 -4.73 -10.17
C LEU A 188 -9.89 -4.87 -11.26
N LEU A 189 -9.46 -3.77 -11.89
CA LEU A 189 -8.61 -3.81 -13.08
C LEU A 189 -7.11 -3.61 -12.81
N GLY A 190 -6.72 -3.16 -11.61
CA GLY A 190 -5.36 -2.70 -11.31
C GLY A 190 -4.28 -3.78 -11.38
N GLU A 191 -4.67 -5.06 -11.30
CA GLU A 191 -3.79 -6.23 -11.46
C GLU A 191 -3.75 -6.78 -12.90
N GLY A 192 -4.28 -6.04 -13.88
CA GLY A 192 -4.17 -6.40 -15.29
C GLY A 192 -5.18 -7.48 -15.72
N LEU A 193 -6.40 -7.41 -15.20
CA LEU A 193 -7.48 -8.34 -15.54
C LEU A 193 -7.74 -8.41 -17.05
N ILE A 194 -7.98 -7.27 -17.70
CA ILE A 194 -8.29 -7.18 -19.13
C ILE A 194 -7.19 -7.79 -20.02
N PRO A 195 -5.91 -7.35 -19.93
CA PRO A 195 -4.87 -7.91 -20.79
C PRO A 195 -4.65 -9.41 -20.54
N THR A 196 -4.82 -9.88 -19.30
CA THR A 196 -4.74 -11.31 -18.98
C THR A 196 -5.86 -12.11 -19.65
N LEU A 197 -7.11 -11.66 -19.54
CA LEU A 197 -8.25 -12.32 -20.19
C LEU A 197 -8.12 -12.29 -21.72
N GLN A 198 -7.68 -11.17 -22.30
CA GLN A 198 -7.45 -11.07 -23.73
C GLN A 198 -6.46 -12.12 -24.22
N HIS A 199 -5.28 -12.20 -23.60
CA HIS A 199 -4.30 -13.21 -23.97
C HIS A 199 -4.80 -14.64 -23.73
N ALA A 200 -5.48 -14.89 -22.61
CA ALA A 200 -6.01 -16.22 -22.30
C ALA A 200 -7.01 -16.69 -23.37
N HIS A 201 -7.97 -15.85 -23.76
CA HIS A 201 -8.92 -16.15 -24.84
C HIS A 201 -8.22 -16.34 -26.19
N ASP A 202 -7.30 -15.44 -26.53
CA ASP A 202 -6.62 -15.48 -27.83
C ASP A 202 -5.73 -16.73 -27.98
N MET A 203 -5.04 -17.15 -26.90
CA MET A 203 -3.93 -18.10 -27.00
C MET A 203 -4.07 -19.36 -26.17
N LEU A 204 -4.78 -19.33 -25.04
CA LEU A 204 -4.69 -20.38 -24.00
C LEU A 204 -6.00 -21.16 -23.78
N LEU A 205 -7.16 -20.59 -24.12
CA LEU A 205 -8.48 -21.17 -23.87
C LEU A 205 -9.10 -21.73 -25.16
N VAL A 206 -9.97 -22.74 -25.01
CA VAL A 206 -10.83 -23.22 -26.09
C VAL A 206 -11.87 -22.17 -26.50
N GLU A 207 -12.56 -22.38 -27.62
CA GLU A 207 -13.78 -21.64 -27.92
C GLU A 207 -14.86 -21.97 -26.87
N ASP A 208 -15.55 -20.95 -26.35
CA ASP A 208 -16.56 -21.06 -25.28
C ASP A 208 -16.07 -21.71 -23.96
N PRO A 209 -15.01 -21.17 -23.31
CA PRO A 209 -14.49 -21.74 -22.07
C PRO A 209 -15.46 -21.54 -20.90
N LEU A 210 -15.41 -22.44 -19.92
CA LEU A 210 -16.02 -22.18 -18.61
C LEU A 210 -15.08 -21.31 -17.78
N THR A 211 -15.60 -20.40 -16.97
CA THR A 211 -14.77 -19.49 -16.19
C THR A 211 -15.26 -19.35 -14.75
N VAL A 212 -14.32 -19.29 -13.81
CA VAL A 212 -14.54 -18.88 -12.42
C VAL A 212 -13.53 -17.79 -12.08
N PRO A 213 -13.95 -16.53 -11.87
CA PRO A 213 -15.34 -16.05 -11.85
C PRO A 213 -16.02 -16.07 -13.23
N TYR A 214 -17.35 -15.93 -13.24
CA TYR A 214 -18.15 -15.83 -14.46
C TYR A 214 -18.30 -14.39 -14.94
N ARG A 215 -18.56 -13.46 -14.01
CA ARG A 215 -18.72 -12.03 -14.29
C ARG A 215 -18.27 -11.17 -13.11
N ALA A 216 -17.70 -10.01 -13.38
CA ALA A 216 -17.54 -8.93 -12.41
C ALA A 216 -18.43 -7.74 -12.78
N THR A 217 -19.02 -7.08 -11.79
CA THR A 217 -19.82 -5.86 -11.98
C THR A 217 -19.34 -4.78 -11.04
N THR A 218 -18.98 -3.61 -11.57
CA THR A 218 -18.57 -2.44 -10.76
C THR A 218 -19.78 -1.55 -10.48
N TYR A 219 -19.81 -0.97 -9.28
CA TYR A 219 -20.86 -0.09 -8.78
C TYR A 219 -20.25 1.19 -8.24
N GLY A 220 -21.04 2.27 -8.21
CA GLY A 220 -20.68 3.54 -7.60
C GLY A 220 -21.83 4.15 -6.81
N GLN A 221 -21.48 5.06 -5.91
CA GLN A 221 -22.43 5.88 -5.16
C GLN A 221 -21.82 7.26 -4.89
N LEU A 222 -22.59 8.31 -5.15
CA LEU A 222 -22.22 9.69 -4.85
C LEU A 222 -22.29 9.94 -3.34
N VAL A 223 -21.25 10.55 -2.78
CA VAL A 223 -21.16 10.82 -1.34
C VAL A 223 -20.69 12.23 -1.02
N GLU A 224 -21.17 12.73 0.11
CA GLU A 224 -20.65 13.92 0.79
C GLU A 224 -19.96 13.48 2.09
N SER A 225 -18.71 13.89 2.27
CA SER A 225 -17.97 13.69 3.53
C SER A 225 -16.96 14.81 3.74
N THR A 226 -16.98 15.45 4.90
CA THR A 226 -16.03 16.53 5.23
C THR A 226 -14.59 16.00 5.29
N PHE A 227 -14.41 14.76 5.75
CA PHE A 227 -13.08 14.13 5.78
C PHE A 227 -12.56 13.88 4.36
N LEU A 228 -13.36 13.26 3.49
CA LEU A 228 -12.96 13.05 2.09
C LEU A 228 -12.65 14.37 1.38
N TRP A 229 -13.44 15.42 1.62
CA TRP A 229 -13.18 16.76 1.06
C TRP A 229 -11.79 17.29 1.43
N LYS A 230 -11.39 17.14 2.70
CA LYS A 230 -10.06 17.58 3.19
C LYS A 230 -8.90 16.86 2.50
N LEU A 231 -9.12 15.63 2.04
CA LEU A 231 -8.08 14.82 1.40
C LEU A 231 -7.70 15.33 0.00
N HIS A 232 -8.53 16.13 -0.68
CA HIS A 232 -8.24 16.55 -2.05
C HIS A 232 -8.43 18.05 -2.33
N GLU A 233 -9.03 18.81 -1.42
CA GLU A 233 -9.16 20.26 -1.60
C GLU A 233 -8.25 21.01 -0.65
N LEU A 234 -7.16 21.57 -1.19
CA LEU A 234 -6.18 22.34 -0.40
C LEU A 234 -6.56 23.82 -0.32
N TYR A 235 -6.98 24.42 -1.44
CA TYR A 235 -7.19 25.87 -1.59
C TYR A 235 -8.12 26.47 -0.53
N GLY A 236 -9.34 25.95 -0.41
CA GLY A 236 -10.34 26.41 0.56
C GLY A 236 -10.02 26.02 2.01
N ASN A 237 -9.31 24.91 2.22
CA ASN A 237 -8.88 24.50 3.55
C ASN A 237 -7.72 25.36 4.08
N GLU A 238 -6.70 25.66 3.27
CA GLU A 238 -5.57 26.51 3.69
C GLU A 238 -5.95 27.99 3.84
N ALA A 239 -7.03 28.45 3.18
CA ALA A 239 -7.53 29.81 3.33
C ALA A 239 -7.87 30.18 4.79
N LYS A 240 -8.16 29.16 5.62
CA LYS A 240 -8.46 29.32 7.06
C LYS A 240 -7.20 29.38 7.93
N ALA A 241 -6.02 29.11 7.38
CA ALA A 241 -4.77 29.08 8.12
C ALA A 241 -4.24 30.50 8.43
N LEU A 242 -3.61 30.65 9.59
CA LEU A 242 -3.15 31.93 10.16
C LEU A 242 -1.64 32.21 9.94
N ASP A 243 -0.99 31.44 9.08
CA ASP A 243 0.45 31.54 8.77
C ASP A 243 0.79 32.44 7.58
N SER A 244 -0.21 32.91 6.82
CA SER A 244 -0.02 33.72 5.59
C SER A 244 0.71 33.00 4.44
N ILE A 245 0.95 31.70 4.55
CA ILE A 245 1.48 30.86 3.48
C ILE A 245 0.31 30.34 2.62
N ARG A 246 0.50 30.31 1.30
CA ARG A 246 -0.43 29.75 0.32
C ARG A 246 0.32 28.76 -0.55
N LEU A 247 0.00 27.49 -0.40
CA LEU A 247 0.50 26.41 -1.26
C LEU A 247 -0.31 26.37 -2.57
N VAL A 248 -1.53 26.90 -2.57
CA VAL A 248 -2.33 27.16 -3.76
C VAL A 248 -2.64 28.66 -3.84
N PRO A 249 -1.70 29.51 -4.28
CA PRO A 249 -1.91 30.95 -4.31
C PRO A 249 -3.09 31.36 -5.20
N SER A 250 -3.85 32.37 -4.74
CA SER A 250 -4.95 32.92 -5.54
C SER A 250 -4.42 33.66 -6.78
N GLY A 251 -5.05 33.43 -7.93
CA GLY A 251 -4.66 34.05 -9.21
C GLY A 251 -3.58 33.29 -9.97
N LEU A 252 -3.05 32.19 -9.41
CA LEU A 252 -2.25 31.22 -10.14
C LEU A 252 -3.08 29.97 -10.41
N ASP A 253 -2.79 29.30 -11.52
CA ASP A 253 -3.33 27.96 -11.75
C ASP A 253 -2.77 27.03 -10.67
N PRO A 254 -3.61 26.21 -10.02
CA PRO A 254 -3.12 25.27 -9.03
C PRO A 254 -2.14 24.29 -9.69
N VAL A 255 -0.95 24.14 -9.13
CA VAL A 255 0.09 23.21 -9.61
C VAL A 255 0.41 22.11 -8.58
N ILE A 256 -0.36 22.03 -7.49
CA ILE A 256 -0.26 21.01 -6.45
C ILE A 256 -1.62 20.35 -6.27
N HIS A 257 -1.65 19.02 -6.40
CA HIS A 257 -2.91 18.26 -6.46
C HIS A 257 -2.76 16.85 -5.89
N THR A 258 -3.89 16.22 -5.58
CA THR A 258 -3.94 14.77 -5.46
C THR A 258 -3.92 14.12 -6.84
N LYS A 259 -3.41 12.90 -6.92
CA LYS A 259 -3.46 12.12 -8.16
C LYS A 259 -4.92 11.83 -8.51
N SER A 260 -5.32 12.16 -9.73
CA SER A 260 -6.65 11.83 -10.27
C SER A 260 -6.71 10.33 -10.55
N GLN A 261 -6.89 9.55 -9.48
CA GLN A 261 -6.99 8.09 -9.48
C GLN A 261 -7.89 7.65 -8.32
N GLN A 262 -8.18 6.36 -8.28
CA GLN A 262 -8.78 5.71 -7.13
C GLN A 262 -7.86 5.68 -5.90
N TYR A 263 -8.49 5.73 -4.74
CA TYR A 263 -7.85 5.47 -3.45
C TYR A 263 -8.59 4.34 -2.74
N ALA A 264 -7.91 3.21 -2.55
CA ALA A 264 -8.45 2.07 -1.83
C ALA A 264 -8.54 2.38 -0.32
N MET A 265 -9.72 2.26 0.26
CA MET A 265 -9.98 2.70 1.64
C MET A 265 -11.15 1.93 2.24
N HIS A 266 -11.06 1.62 3.53
CA HIS A 266 -12.15 1.03 4.30
C HIS A 266 -13.23 2.08 4.57
N CYS A 267 -14.18 2.20 3.65
CA CYS A 267 -15.23 3.21 3.70
C CYS A 267 -16.17 3.01 4.91
N ASP A 268 -16.33 1.77 5.36
CA ASP A 268 -17.15 1.41 6.52
C ASP A 268 -16.73 2.12 7.81
N ALA A 269 -15.43 2.42 7.95
CA ALA A 269 -14.89 3.15 9.10
C ALA A 269 -15.36 4.62 9.17
N MET A 270 -16.03 5.13 8.13
CA MET A 270 -16.59 6.49 8.07
C MET A 270 -18.10 6.47 7.84
N SER A 271 -18.75 5.33 8.02
CA SER A 271 -20.19 5.16 7.79
C SER A 271 -21.07 6.20 8.52
N GLU A 272 -20.65 6.67 9.70
CA GLU A 272 -21.35 7.71 10.47
C GLU A 272 -21.09 9.14 9.96
N GLU A 273 -20.05 9.36 9.15
CA GLU A 273 -19.60 10.68 8.68
C GLU A 273 -19.84 10.90 7.18
N VAL A 274 -20.42 9.90 6.51
CA VAL A 274 -20.70 9.91 5.07
C VAL A 274 -22.19 10.10 4.86
N LYS A 275 -22.55 11.17 4.15
CA LYS A 275 -23.91 11.38 3.64
C LYS A 275 -24.02 10.80 2.22
N LEU A 276 -24.94 9.86 2.03
CA LEU A 276 -25.22 9.26 0.73
C LEU A 276 -26.11 10.20 -0.09
N LEU A 277 -25.69 10.53 -1.31
CA LEU A 277 -26.38 11.49 -2.18
C LEU A 277 -27.08 10.85 -3.38
N SER A 278 -26.97 9.52 -3.54
CA SER A 278 -27.60 8.78 -4.63
C SER A 278 -27.89 7.34 -4.20
N GLU A 279 -28.79 6.67 -4.91
CA GLU A 279 -28.82 5.21 -4.90
C GLU A 279 -27.58 4.65 -5.61
N PRO A 280 -27.12 3.44 -5.24
CA PRO A 280 -26.04 2.76 -5.95
C PRO A 280 -26.37 2.57 -7.43
N PHE A 281 -25.41 2.85 -8.30
CA PHE A 281 -25.55 2.71 -9.76
C PHE A 281 -24.51 1.73 -10.31
N LYS A 282 -24.92 0.93 -11.31
CA LYS A 282 -24.05 0.00 -12.04
C LYS A 282 -23.17 0.79 -13.02
N ILE A 283 -21.89 0.43 -13.11
CA ILE A 283 -20.92 1.13 -13.97
C ILE A 283 -20.52 0.23 -15.15
N PHE A 284 -19.70 -0.79 -14.92
CA PHE A 284 -19.23 -1.72 -15.95
C PHE A 284 -19.53 -3.17 -15.58
N GLU A 285 -19.64 -4.02 -16.60
CA GLU A 285 -19.74 -5.48 -16.49
C GLU A 285 -18.65 -6.14 -17.32
N PHE A 286 -17.91 -7.05 -16.71
CA PHE A 286 -16.85 -7.82 -17.35
C PHE A 286 -17.23 -9.30 -17.32
N ASP A 287 -17.63 -9.84 -18.47
CA ASP A 287 -17.90 -11.28 -18.67
C ASP A 287 -16.59 -12.03 -18.89
N PHE A 288 -16.16 -12.89 -17.96
CA PHE A 288 -14.87 -13.58 -18.04
C PHE A 288 -14.82 -14.64 -19.15
N TRP A 289 -15.99 -15.17 -19.51
CA TRP A 289 -16.17 -16.13 -20.61
C TRP A 289 -16.09 -15.50 -22.00
N LYS A 290 -15.96 -14.17 -22.10
CA LYS A 290 -15.70 -13.45 -23.34
C LYS A 290 -14.35 -12.76 -23.30
N ARG A 291 -13.73 -12.63 -24.46
CA ARG A 291 -12.59 -11.74 -24.64
C ARG A 291 -13.03 -10.27 -24.41
N PRO A 292 -12.51 -9.56 -23.40
CA PRO A 292 -12.91 -8.17 -23.13
C PRO A 292 -12.28 -7.19 -24.12
N GLU A 293 -12.92 -6.03 -24.31
CA GLU A 293 -12.35 -4.89 -25.03
C GLU A 293 -11.31 -4.17 -24.15
N SER A 294 -10.28 -3.58 -24.78
CA SER A 294 -9.23 -2.82 -24.08
C SER A 294 -9.70 -1.47 -23.53
N HIS A 295 -10.85 -1.00 -23.99
CA HIS A 295 -11.42 0.29 -23.65
C HIS A 295 -12.94 0.19 -23.64
N GLY A 296 -13.57 0.93 -22.74
CA GLY A 296 -15.02 1.04 -22.69
C GLY A 296 -15.44 2.36 -22.04
N GLU A 297 -16.53 2.94 -22.53
CA GLU A 297 -17.10 4.20 -22.07
C GLU A 297 -18.60 4.05 -21.83
N THR A 298 -19.12 4.74 -20.82
CA THR A 298 -20.55 4.82 -20.54
C THR A 298 -20.91 6.15 -19.90
N GLU A 299 -22.11 6.66 -20.20
CA GLU A 299 -22.69 7.83 -19.54
C GLU A 299 -23.86 7.40 -18.67
N LEU A 300 -23.79 7.75 -17.39
CA LEU A 300 -24.77 7.40 -16.37
C LEU A 300 -25.47 8.65 -15.88
N ARG A 301 -26.80 8.66 -15.91
CA ARG A 301 -27.61 9.70 -15.27
C ARG A 301 -27.91 9.27 -13.85
N VAL A 302 -27.28 9.93 -12.89
CA VAL A 302 -27.40 9.61 -11.47
C VAL A 302 -28.31 10.62 -10.79
N LYS A 303 -29.40 10.14 -10.22
CA LYS A 303 -30.39 10.97 -9.54
C LYS A 303 -30.03 11.21 -8.09
N GLY A 304 -30.07 12.47 -7.66
CA GLY A 304 -29.87 12.89 -6.28
C GLY A 304 -30.99 12.40 -5.37
N THR A 305 -30.64 11.72 -4.28
CA THR A 305 -31.61 11.29 -3.25
C THR A 305 -31.79 12.29 -2.13
N ASP A 306 -30.83 13.21 -1.97
CA ASP A 306 -30.78 14.25 -0.94
C ASP A 306 -30.02 15.48 -1.48
N ASP A 307 -30.17 16.63 -0.81
CA ASP A 307 -29.46 17.88 -1.13
C ASP A 307 -28.04 17.82 -0.55
N GLY A 308 -27.03 18.22 -1.32
CA GLY A 308 -25.66 18.26 -0.81
C GLY A 308 -24.62 18.65 -1.84
N ARG A 309 -23.37 18.35 -1.51
CA ARG A 309 -22.21 18.51 -2.37
C ARG A 309 -21.47 17.19 -2.50
N ILE A 310 -21.43 16.69 -3.72
CA ILE A 310 -20.66 15.51 -4.10
C ILE A 310 -19.19 15.82 -3.89
N HIS A 311 -18.57 15.17 -2.90
CA HIS A 311 -17.14 15.24 -2.63
C HIS A 311 -16.39 14.09 -3.29
N ALA A 312 -17.04 12.92 -3.40
CA ALA A 312 -16.46 11.74 -4.00
C ALA A 312 -17.51 10.80 -4.61
N VAL A 313 -17.04 9.91 -5.47
CA VAL A 313 -17.73 8.67 -5.82
C VAL A 313 -17.07 7.54 -5.03
N VAL A 314 -17.83 6.81 -4.23
CA VAL A 314 -17.38 5.54 -3.62
C VAL A 314 -17.77 4.42 -4.57
N SER A 315 -16.81 3.58 -4.96
CA SER A 315 -17.03 2.45 -5.86
C SER A 315 -16.57 1.14 -5.25
N TRP A 316 -17.18 0.04 -5.70
CA TRP A 316 -16.85 -1.33 -5.33
C TRP A 316 -17.27 -2.27 -6.46
N TRP A 317 -17.05 -3.56 -6.29
CA TRP A 317 -17.45 -4.56 -7.26
C TRP A 317 -18.12 -5.77 -6.62
N ILE A 318 -18.86 -6.50 -7.45
CA ILE A 318 -19.49 -7.78 -7.10
C ILE A 318 -19.06 -8.80 -8.15
N LEU A 319 -18.54 -9.94 -7.67
CA LEU A 319 -18.27 -11.10 -8.50
C LEU A 319 -19.47 -12.02 -8.49
N GLN A 320 -19.95 -12.35 -9.68
CA GLN A 320 -20.73 -13.54 -9.94
C GLN A 320 -19.76 -14.66 -10.28
N LEU A 321 -19.64 -15.65 -9.40
CA LEU A 321 -18.63 -16.70 -9.53
C LEU A 321 -19.08 -17.86 -10.42
N ASP A 322 -20.39 -18.11 -10.53
CA ASP A 322 -20.99 -19.17 -11.34
C ASP A 322 -21.89 -18.66 -12.47
N ARG A 323 -22.10 -19.47 -13.49
CA ARG A 323 -22.93 -19.12 -14.66
C ARG A 323 -24.38 -18.81 -14.32
N GLU A 324 -24.96 -19.55 -13.37
CA GLU A 324 -26.37 -19.43 -13.00
C GLU A 324 -26.67 -18.20 -12.12
N GLY A 325 -25.63 -17.53 -11.60
CA GLY A 325 -25.80 -16.39 -10.71
C GLY A 325 -26.37 -16.80 -9.36
N THR A 326 -25.79 -17.83 -8.74
CA THR A 326 -26.20 -18.32 -7.41
C THR A 326 -25.11 -18.15 -6.36
N ILE A 327 -23.86 -17.91 -6.77
CA ILE A 327 -22.69 -17.77 -5.90
C ILE A 327 -22.05 -16.41 -6.20
N PHE A 328 -22.02 -15.54 -5.20
CA PHE A 328 -21.45 -14.21 -5.32
C PHE A 328 -20.42 -13.92 -4.24
N TYR A 329 -19.52 -12.99 -4.55
CA TYR A 329 -18.65 -12.34 -3.58
C TYR A 329 -18.73 -10.82 -3.80
N SER A 330 -18.78 -10.03 -2.73
CA SER A 330 -19.06 -8.59 -2.80
C SER A 330 -18.05 -7.78 -1.98
N THR A 331 -17.49 -6.74 -2.59
CA THR A 331 -16.69 -5.72 -1.91
C THR A 331 -17.50 -4.51 -1.46
N ALA A 332 -18.83 -4.59 -1.53
CA ALA A 332 -19.72 -3.50 -1.14
C ALA A 332 -19.50 -3.05 0.31
N PRO A 333 -19.63 -1.75 0.60
CA PRO A 333 -19.58 -1.24 1.97
C PRO A 333 -20.79 -1.74 2.78
N ARG A 334 -20.66 -1.83 4.11
CA ARG A 334 -21.65 -2.35 5.06
C ARG A 334 -22.99 -1.61 5.04
N TRP A 335 -23.03 -0.33 4.66
CA TRP A 335 -24.30 0.40 4.52
C TRP A 335 -25.17 -0.09 3.34
N MET A 336 -24.61 -0.92 2.46
CA MET A 336 -25.37 -1.62 1.43
C MET A 336 -26.09 -2.81 2.06
N ASN A 337 -27.31 -2.59 2.57
CA ASN A 337 -28.17 -3.67 3.07
C ASN A 337 -28.79 -4.47 1.91
N SER A 338 -28.01 -5.33 1.24
CA SER A 338 -28.49 -6.20 0.16
C SER A 338 -28.53 -7.68 0.58
N PRO A 339 -29.59 -8.45 0.27
CA PRO A 339 -29.63 -9.89 0.52
C PRO A 339 -28.61 -10.69 -0.30
N MET A 340 -28.02 -10.10 -1.36
CA MET A 340 -26.88 -10.69 -2.09
C MET A 340 -25.55 -10.50 -1.34
N ASN A 341 -25.52 -9.70 -0.27
CA ASN A 341 -24.35 -9.53 0.59
C ASN A 341 -24.30 -10.62 1.67
N THR A 342 -24.21 -11.89 1.25
CA THR A 342 -23.94 -13.01 2.16
C THR A 342 -22.53 -12.97 2.80
N GLY A 343 -21.78 -11.86 2.61
CA GLY A 343 -20.53 -11.54 3.29
C GLY A 343 -20.49 -10.12 3.91
N ALA A 344 -21.62 -9.41 4.02
CA ALA A 344 -21.68 -8.14 4.77
C ALA A 344 -21.59 -8.45 6.27
N GLY A 345 -20.36 -8.47 6.77
CA GLY A 345 -20.03 -8.74 8.17
C GLY A 345 -18.52 -8.78 8.40
N ASP A 346 -17.75 -9.24 7.41
CA ASP A 346 -16.36 -9.64 7.65
C ASP A 346 -15.37 -8.68 6.97
N TRP A 347 -14.52 -8.11 7.81
CA TRP A 347 -13.46 -7.19 7.40
C TRP A 347 -12.33 -7.94 6.69
N ARG A 348 -11.74 -7.31 5.68
CA ARG A 348 -10.63 -7.84 4.86
C ARG A 348 -9.79 -6.66 4.35
N ASP A 349 -8.47 -6.79 4.30
CA ASP A 349 -7.58 -5.69 3.90
C ASP A 349 -7.10 -5.77 2.45
N HIS A 350 -7.07 -6.96 1.84
CA HIS A 350 -6.65 -7.16 0.46
C HIS A 350 -7.60 -6.51 -0.56
N TRP A 351 -8.90 -6.45 -0.24
CA TRP A 351 -9.90 -5.75 -1.02
C TRP A 351 -10.69 -4.75 -0.19
N LYS A 352 -10.70 -3.51 -0.66
CA LYS A 352 -11.40 -2.38 -0.04
C LYS A 352 -12.41 -1.81 -1.04
N GLN A 353 -13.10 -0.76 -0.63
CA GLN A 353 -13.78 0.12 -1.58
C GLN A 353 -12.78 1.11 -2.16
N CYS A 354 -13.13 1.73 -3.27
CA CYS A 354 -12.36 2.80 -3.90
C CYS A 354 -13.07 4.14 -3.73
N VAL A 355 -12.31 5.18 -3.44
CA VAL A 355 -12.77 6.56 -3.42
C VAL A 355 -12.19 7.29 -4.62
N TRP A 356 -13.07 7.99 -5.33
CA TRP A 356 -12.75 8.85 -6.46
C TRP A 356 -13.14 10.26 -6.10
N PHE A 357 -12.15 11.11 -5.87
CA PHE A 357 -12.39 12.50 -5.50
C PHE A 357 -13.02 13.27 -6.67
N VAL A 358 -13.84 14.25 -6.33
CA VAL A 358 -14.43 15.19 -7.28
C VAL A 358 -13.80 16.57 -7.05
N PRO A 359 -12.72 16.93 -7.77
CA PRO A 359 -12.06 18.22 -7.61
C PRO A 359 -13.05 19.37 -7.75
N GLY A 360 -13.00 20.34 -6.82
CA GLY A 360 -13.94 21.46 -6.78
C GLY A 360 -15.36 21.09 -6.31
N GLY A 361 -15.68 19.80 -6.16
CA GLY A 361 -16.99 19.29 -5.76
C GLY A 361 -18.11 19.64 -6.73
N MET A 362 -19.28 19.04 -6.55
CA MET A 362 -20.47 19.34 -7.36
C MET A 362 -21.71 19.38 -6.48
N HIS A 363 -22.50 20.46 -6.57
CA HIS A 363 -23.78 20.51 -5.88
C HIS A 363 -24.82 19.63 -6.57
N ILE A 364 -25.65 18.97 -5.77
CA ILE A 364 -26.79 18.19 -6.25
C ILE A 364 -27.97 18.41 -5.31
N SER A 365 -29.14 18.60 -5.89
CA SER A 365 -30.40 18.70 -5.15
C SER A 365 -31.18 17.38 -5.24
N LYS A 366 -32.03 17.13 -4.25
CA LYS A 366 -32.92 15.97 -4.26
C LYS A 366 -33.82 16.00 -5.50
N GLY A 367 -33.74 14.93 -6.28
CA GLY A 367 -34.48 14.77 -7.52
C GLY A 367 -33.80 15.33 -8.77
N GLU A 368 -32.72 16.10 -8.62
CA GLU A 368 -31.85 16.53 -9.72
C GLU A 368 -31.04 15.34 -10.26
N GLU A 369 -30.63 15.41 -11.52
CA GLU A 369 -29.74 14.42 -12.13
C GLU A 369 -28.38 15.03 -12.45
N VAL A 370 -27.31 14.29 -12.17
CA VAL A 370 -25.96 14.60 -12.63
C VAL A 370 -25.53 13.55 -13.66
N CYS A 371 -24.72 13.96 -14.63
CA CYS A 371 -24.17 13.06 -15.64
C CYS A 371 -22.78 12.59 -15.18
N LEU A 372 -22.62 11.30 -15.00
CA LEU A 372 -21.33 10.67 -14.72
C LEU A 372 -20.85 9.97 -16.00
N HIS A 373 -19.79 10.49 -16.60
CA HIS A 373 -19.04 9.78 -17.63
C HIS A 373 -18.04 8.86 -16.96
N ALA A 374 -18.12 7.56 -17.25
CA ALA A 374 -17.18 6.55 -16.79
C ALA A 374 -16.45 5.96 -17.99
N ALA A 375 -15.14 5.82 -17.88
CA ALA A 375 -14.31 5.17 -18.89
C ALA A 375 -13.35 4.18 -18.22
N HIS A 376 -13.00 3.10 -18.90
CA HIS A 376 -11.91 2.22 -18.47
C HIS A 376 -10.92 2.00 -19.60
N SER A 377 -9.64 1.86 -19.24
CA SER A 377 -8.60 1.27 -20.11
C SER A 377 -8.27 -0.14 -19.63
N ASP A 378 -7.16 -0.72 -20.10
CA ASP A 378 -6.74 -2.08 -19.73
C ASP A 378 -6.54 -2.29 -18.21
N THR A 379 -6.14 -1.25 -17.47
CA THR A 379 -5.70 -1.36 -16.06
C THR A 379 -6.28 -0.31 -15.11
N ARG A 380 -7.28 0.47 -15.54
CA ARG A 380 -7.88 1.53 -14.72
C ARG A 380 -9.26 1.92 -15.21
N ILE A 381 -10.08 2.41 -14.29
CA ILE A 381 -11.35 3.08 -14.44
C ILE A 381 -11.11 4.58 -14.21
N THR A 382 -11.97 5.43 -14.74
CA THR A 382 -11.93 6.88 -14.55
C THR A 382 -13.35 7.41 -14.52
N PHE A 383 -13.57 8.48 -13.76
CA PHE A 383 -14.87 9.12 -13.60
C PHE A 383 -14.76 10.62 -13.85
N GLU A 384 -15.72 11.16 -14.59
CA GLU A 384 -15.89 12.58 -14.82
C GLU A 384 -17.36 12.95 -14.57
N LEU A 385 -17.62 13.90 -13.67
CA LEU A 385 -18.96 14.40 -13.37
C LEU A 385 -19.24 15.70 -14.14
N LYS A 386 -20.43 15.79 -14.75
CA LYS A 386 -20.92 16.96 -15.48
C LYS A 386 -22.32 17.34 -14.99
N ALA A 387 -22.57 18.64 -14.86
CA ALA A 387 -23.90 19.16 -14.54
C ALA A 387 -24.85 19.02 -15.73
N GLN A 388 -26.16 18.89 -15.46
CA GLN A 388 -27.16 18.75 -16.52
C GLN A 388 -27.25 20.04 -17.34
N GLY A 389 -27.13 19.93 -18.67
CA GLY A 389 -27.25 21.07 -19.59
C GLY A 389 -25.96 21.86 -19.83
N SER A 390 -24.82 21.44 -19.29
CA SER A 390 -23.51 21.94 -19.75
C SER A 390 -23.13 21.26 -21.06
N ASP A 391 -23.70 21.72 -22.17
CA ASP A 391 -23.32 21.33 -23.55
C ASP A 391 -22.01 22.02 -23.99
N THR A 392 -21.23 22.51 -23.02
CA THR A 392 -19.87 22.94 -23.24
C THR A 392 -19.01 21.70 -23.35
N ASP A 393 -18.37 21.56 -24.52
CA ASP A 393 -17.21 20.72 -24.82
C ASP A 393 -16.09 20.96 -23.78
N ASN A 394 -16.32 20.49 -22.54
CA ASN A 394 -15.39 20.57 -21.42
C ASN A 394 -14.32 19.47 -21.52
N ARG A 395 -14.07 18.96 -22.73
CA ARG A 395 -12.78 18.39 -23.13
C ARG A 395 -11.62 19.40 -22.95
N GLN A 396 -11.90 20.63 -22.49
CA GLN A 396 -10.92 21.65 -22.15
C GLN A 396 -10.35 21.59 -20.73
N TYR A 397 -10.91 20.82 -19.78
CA TYR A 397 -10.24 20.66 -18.46
C TYR A 397 -9.00 19.76 -18.50
N GLU A 398 -8.76 19.05 -19.63
CA GLU A 398 -7.51 18.32 -19.89
C GLU A 398 -6.62 18.98 -20.97
N LYS A 399 -6.96 20.17 -21.47
CA LYS A 399 -6.26 20.79 -22.62
C LYS A 399 -5.45 22.05 -22.34
N ASN A 400 -5.19 22.34 -21.07
CA ASN A 400 -4.07 23.19 -20.65
C ASN A 400 -3.24 22.43 -19.61
N VAL A 401 -2.65 21.30 -19.99
CA VAL A 401 -1.49 20.79 -19.26
C VAL A 401 -0.39 21.83 -19.43
N LYS A 402 -0.29 22.77 -18.48
CA LYS A 402 0.97 23.48 -18.25
C LYS A 402 2.02 22.45 -17.88
N ASP A 403 3.28 22.71 -18.24
CA ASP A 403 4.38 21.74 -18.23
C ASP A 403 4.73 21.11 -16.86
N PHE A 404 4.06 21.48 -15.75
CA PHE A 404 4.40 21.02 -14.40
C PHE A 404 3.19 20.84 -13.47
N ASN A 405 3.14 19.71 -12.75
CA ASN A 405 2.24 19.45 -11.62
C ASN A 405 2.97 18.65 -10.53
N LEU A 406 2.84 19.10 -9.28
CA LEU A 406 3.31 18.40 -8.08
C LEU A 406 2.18 17.54 -7.50
N MET A 407 2.35 16.23 -7.56
CA MET A 407 1.34 15.28 -7.05
C MET A 407 1.70 14.84 -5.64
N LEU A 408 0.78 15.00 -4.69
CA LEU A 408 0.95 14.54 -3.32
C LEU A 408 -0.13 13.52 -2.91
N PRO A 409 0.16 12.65 -1.94
CA PRO A 409 -0.85 11.78 -1.34
C PRO A 409 -2.00 12.59 -0.71
N PRO A 410 -3.23 12.05 -0.70
CA PRO A 410 -4.39 12.76 -0.14
C PRO A 410 -4.24 13.11 1.34
N GLU A 411 -3.61 12.22 2.12
CA GLU A 411 -3.31 12.47 3.53
C GLU A 411 -2.37 13.67 3.69
N ARG A 412 -1.41 13.83 2.78
CA ARG A 412 -0.48 14.96 2.79
C ARG A 412 -1.18 16.27 2.44
N ILE A 413 -2.10 16.25 1.47
CA ILE A 413 -2.96 17.39 1.14
C ILE A 413 -3.80 17.79 2.36
N ALA A 414 -4.41 16.84 3.06
CA ALA A 414 -5.17 17.12 4.27
C ALA A 414 -4.32 17.72 5.39
N ILE A 415 -3.09 17.23 5.61
CA ILE A 415 -2.15 17.79 6.60
C ILE A 415 -1.80 19.24 6.24
N TYR A 416 -1.49 19.51 4.97
CA TYR A 416 -1.20 20.87 4.51
C TYR A 416 -2.41 21.80 4.52
N GLY A 417 -3.62 21.28 4.54
CA GLY A 417 -4.86 22.04 4.77
C GLY A 417 -5.22 22.21 6.25
N ASP A 418 -4.54 21.53 7.17
CA ASP A 418 -4.89 21.54 8.59
C ASP A 418 -4.34 22.78 9.31
N SER A 419 -5.24 23.66 9.75
CA SER A 419 -4.86 24.93 10.38
C SER A 419 -4.17 24.77 11.74
N HIS A 420 -4.45 23.69 12.49
CA HIS A 420 -3.83 23.47 13.80
C HIS A 420 -2.39 23.01 13.63
N TRP A 421 -2.15 22.03 12.74
CA TRP A 421 -0.82 21.55 12.41
C TRP A 421 0.07 22.69 11.88
N ARG A 422 -0.46 23.50 10.95
CA ARG A 422 0.29 24.64 10.39
C ARG A 422 0.62 25.70 11.45
N LEU A 423 -0.31 25.97 12.38
CA LEU A 423 -0.08 26.90 13.49
C LEU A 423 1.03 26.40 14.42
N SER A 424 1.05 25.11 14.76
CA SER A 424 2.12 24.50 15.55
C SER A 424 3.48 24.61 14.86
N MET A 425 3.53 24.38 13.54
CA MET A 425 4.76 24.57 12.75
C MET A 425 5.21 26.04 12.71
N LEU A 426 4.28 26.97 12.51
CA LEU A 426 4.53 28.42 12.56
C LEU A 426 5.15 28.84 13.90
N GLU A 427 4.59 28.38 15.01
CA GLU A 427 5.09 28.70 16.34
C GLU A 427 6.48 28.09 16.58
N ALA A 428 6.71 26.84 16.16
CA ALA A 428 8.00 26.18 16.28
C ALA A 428 9.10 26.91 15.50
N VAL A 429 8.83 27.29 14.25
CA VAL A 429 9.79 28.03 13.42
C VAL A 429 10.04 29.44 13.98
N ARG A 430 9.02 30.14 14.47
CA ARG A 430 9.19 31.45 15.13
C ARG A 430 10.10 31.35 16.35
N ASN A 431 9.89 30.35 17.20
CA ASN A 431 10.72 30.11 18.37
C ASN A 431 12.16 29.76 17.96
N ALA A 432 12.35 29.01 16.87
CA ALA A 432 13.66 28.63 16.36
C ALA A 432 14.46 29.80 15.76
N LEU A 433 13.76 30.74 15.10
CA LEU A 433 14.36 31.94 14.50
C LEU A 433 14.62 33.07 15.51
N GLN A 434 14.03 33.00 16.71
CA GLN A 434 14.15 34.04 17.72
C GLN A 434 15.63 34.31 18.07
N GLU A 435 16.02 35.58 18.15
CA GLU A 435 17.38 36.04 18.51
C GLU A 435 18.50 35.69 17.52
N ARG A 436 18.22 35.07 16.36
CA ARG A 436 19.23 34.80 15.33
C ARG A 436 19.30 35.92 14.28
N VAL A 437 20.53 36.26 13.88
CA VAL A 437 20.80 37.26 12.84
C VAL A 437 21.31 36.55 11.59
N ASN A 438 20.58 36.66 10.48
CA ASN A 438 20.90 36.05 9.18
C ASN A 438 21.25 34.54 9.26
N PRO A 439 20.44 33.67 9.88
CA PRO A 439 20.81 32.27 10.05
C PRO A 439 20.82 31.51 8.71
N LEU A 440 21.73 30.53 8.58
CA LEU A 440 21.68 29.51 7.53
C LEU A 440 20.76 28.38 7.99
N CYS A 441 19.65 28.17 7.27
CA CYS A 441 18.67 27.14 7.54
C CYS A 441 18.69 26.05 6.48
N LEU A 442 18.75 24.80 6.92
CA LEU A 442 18.66 23.61 6.08
C LEU A 442 17.36 22.87 6.38
N VAL A 443 16.47 22.79 5.40
CA VAL A 443 15.28 21.93 5.43
C VAL A 443 15.68 20.56 4.92
N ALA A 444 15.79 19.59 5.84
CA ALA A 444 16.44 18.30 5.60
C ALA A 444 15.56 17.28 4.85
N ASP A 445 14.26 17.53 4.75
CA ASP A 445 13.28 16.57 4.25
C ASP A 445 12.51 17.13 3.03
N ASP A 446 11.37 16.52 2.68
CA ASP A 446 10.53 16.92 1.54
C ASP A 446 9.49 18.02 1.89
N SER A 447 9.74 18.79 2.95
CA SER A 447 8.84 19.86 3.40
C SER A 447 8.90 21.11 2.54
N ILE A 448 7.97 21.22 1.59
CA ILE A 448 7.74 22.48 0.85
C ILE A 448 7.18 23.58 1.76
N PHE A 449 6.41 23.22 2.80
CA PHE A 449 5.78 24.18 3.70
C PHE A 449 6.82 24.87 4.60
N LEU A 450 7.73 24.10 5.24
CA LEU A 450 8.77 24.67 6.09
C LEU A 450 9.73 25.57 5.30
N ALA A 451 10.10 25.18 4.08
CA ALA A 451 10.97 26.00 3.23
C ALA A 451 10.39 27.40 2.99
N LEU A 452 9.11 27.48 2.62
CA LEU A 452 8.42 28.77 2.43
C LEU A 452 8.25 29.52 3.75
N LEU A 453 7.88 28.82 4.81
CA LEU A 453 7.60 29.39 6.12
C LEU A 453 8.84 30.10 6.70
N VAL A 454 10.01 29.46 6.64
CA VAL A 454 11.27 30.07 7.11
C VAL A 454 11.62 31.28 6.27
N ALA A 455 11.56 31.15 4.94
CA ALA A 455 11.91 32.23 4.02
C ALA A 455 10.99 33.46 4.17
N GLN A 456 9.70 33.23 4.44
CA GLN A 456 8.73 34.31 4.68
C GLN A 456 8.94 34.99 6.04
N LEU A 457 9.22 34.22 7.10
CA LEU A 457 9.38 34.76 8.46
C LEU A 457 10.69 35.53 8.65
N SER A 458 11.75 35.17 7.93
CA SER A 458 13.05 35.83 8.01
C SER A 458 13.65 36.03 6.62
N LYS A 459 13.44 37.23 6.05
CA LYS A 459 14.02 37.65 4.77
C LYS A 459 15.56 37.68 4.77
N SER A 460 16.16 37.67 5.95
CA SER A 460 17.61 37.60 6.17
C SER A 460 18.16 36.19 6.20
N SER A 461 17.31 35.17 6.35
CA SER A 461 17.76 33.78 6.41
C SER A 461 18.19 33.29 5.03
N HIS A 462 19.28 32.55 4.99
CA HIS A 462 19.62 31.74 3.80
C HIS A 462 18.97 30.37 3.97
N VAL A 463 18.02 30.02 3.11
CA VAL A 463 17.28 28.76 3.21
C VAL A 463 17.75 27.80 2.13
N ILE A 464 18.16 26.60 2.53
CA ILE A 464 18.50 25.50 1.62
C ILE A 464 17.47 24.38 1.83
N ALA A 465 16.76 23.97 0.77
CA ALA A 465 15.86 22.83 0.78
C ALA A 465 16.53 21.59 0.15
N CYS A 466 16.50 20.46 0.86
CA CYS A 466 17.15 19.22 0.42
C CYS A 466 16.32 18.40 -0.57
N PHE A 467 15.01 18.26 -0.34
CA PHE A 467 14.07 17.50 -1.16
C PHE A 467 14.58 16.11 -1.62
N PRO A 468 14.95 15.20 -0.69
CA PRO A 468 15.47 13.89 -1.05
C PRO A 468 14.54 13.03 -1.93
N GLY A 469 13.21 13.14 -1.73
CA GLY A 469 12.18 12.43 -2.49
C GLY A 469 11.60 13.28 -3.62
N LEU A 470 11.21 14.53 -3.32
CA LEU A 470 10.61 15.46 -4.29
C LEU A 470 11.60 15.93 -5.36
N ARG A 471 12.88 16.08 -5.00
CA ARG A 471 13.97 16.49 -5.90
C ARG A 471 13.57 17.75 -6.70
N ASP A 472 13.82 17.73 -8.01
CA ASP A 472 13.49 18.84 -8.93
C ASP A 472 12.01 19.21 -8.93
N MET A 473 11.10 18.27 -8.61
CA MET A 473 9.68 18.60 -8.56
C MET A 473 9.42 19.59 -7.42
N GLY A 474 10.03 19.39 -6.25
CA GLY A 474 9.98 20.36 -5.17
C GLY A 474 10.59 21.71 -5.56
N ALA A 475 11.72 21.69 -6.27
CA ALA A 475 12.41 22.91 -6.72
C ALA A 475 11.59 23.72 -7.72
N GLN A 476 10.99 23.04 -8.70
CA GLN A 476 10.15 23.68 -9.71
C GLN A 476 8.86 24.22 -9.08
N TYR A 477 8.27 23.47 -8.15
CA TYR A 477 7.11 23.92 -7.40
C TYR A 477 7.39 25.21 -6.61
N LEU A 478 8.48 25.24 -5.81
CA LEU A 478 8.83 26.44 -5.05
C LEU A 478 9.06 27.66 -5.97
N ARG A 479 9.76 27.49 -7.09
CA ARG A 479 9.96 28.58 -8.09
C ARG A 479 8.65 29.17 -8.61
N ILE A 480 7.59 28.37 -8.75
CA ILE A 480 6.30 28.84 -9.24
C ILE A 480 5.56 29.68 -8.18
N ILE A 481 5.66 29.32 -6.90
CA ILE A 481 4.80 29.88 -5.85
C ILE A 481 5.51 30.83 -4.87
N SER A 482 6.84 30.90 -4.87
CA SER A 482 7.62 31.73 -3.94
C SER A 482 7.23 33.21 -4.01
N ASP A 483 7.15 33.78 -5.21
CA ASP A 483 6.79 35.19 -5.41
C ASP A 483 5.41 35.51 -4.83
N ALA A 484 4.44 34.62 -5.04
CA ALA A 484 3.08 34.76 -4.53
C ALA A 484 3.01 34.67 -2.99
N ASN A 485 4.03 34.09 -2.35
CA ASN A 485 4.20 34.05 -0.91
C ASN A 485 5.11 35.17 -0.36
N GLY A 486 5.56 36.09 -1.22
CA GLY A 486 6.44 37.20 -0.87
C GLY A 486 7.89 36.79 -0.60
N VAL A 487 8.31 35.63 -1.13
CA VAL A 487 9.68 35.11 -1.08
C VAL A 487 10.35 35.43 -2.42
N SER A 488 11.55 36.00 -2.39
CA SER A 488 12.32 36.31 -3.60
C SER A 488 12.78 35.04 -4.33
N GLU A 489 13.07 35.15 -5.62
CA GLU A 489 13.58 34.04 -6.46
C GLU A 489 14.81 33.33 -5.84
N ASP A 490 15.74 34.10 -5.27
CA ASP A 490 16.93 33.58 -4.57
C ASP A 490 16.70 33.31 -3.07
N GLY A 491 15.46 33.42 -2.59
CA GLY A 491 15.13 33.30 -1.16
C GLY A 491 15.16 31.86 -0.63
N ILE A 492 15.07 30.87 -1.52
CA ILE A 492 15.21 29.45 -1.20
C ILE A 492 16.12 28.79 -2.24
N GLU A 493 17.29 28.36 -1.81
CA GLU A 493 18.19 27.52 -2.59
C GLU A 493 17.71 26.06 -2.50
N VAL A 494 17.71 25.34 -3.62
CA VAL A 494 17.38 23.91 -3.64
C VAL A 494 18.61 23.12 -4.06
N ARG A 495 18.95 22.10 -3.28
CA ARG A 495 20.20 21.36 -3.41
C ARG A 495 20.31 20.65 -4.77
N ASP A 496 21.50 20.73 -5.38
CA ASP A 496 21.83 20.04 -6.62
C ASP A 496 22.08 18.51 -6.43
N LYS A 497 21.65 17.74 -7.43
CA LYS A 497 21.45 16.29 -7.46
C LYS A 497 22.72 15.43 -7.39
N GLY A 498 23.89 15.99 -7.64
CA GLY A 498 25.12 15.21 -7.87
C GLY A 498 25.88 14.75 -6.63
N LYS A 499 25.62 15.34 -5.45
CA LYS A 499 26.43 15.11 -4.26
C LYS A 499 25.71 14.24 -3.24
N ARG A 500 26.35 13.15 -2.82
CA ARG A 500 25.82 12.22 -1.81
C ARG A 500 25.81 12.81 -0.38
N TYR A 501 26.64 13.83 -0.14
CA TYR A 501 26.83 14.51 1.14
C TYR A 501 26.91 16.02 0.91
N LEU A 502 26.28 16.83 1.78
CA LEU A 502 26.54 18.28 1.81
C LEU A 502 27.93 18.50 2.40
N THR A 503 28.76 19.30 1.72
CA THR A 503 30.02 19.81 2.27
C THR A 503 29.88 21.30 2.63
N LEU A 504 30.89 21.86 3.30
CA LEU A 504 30.93 23.31 3.53
C LEU A 504 30.92 24.12 2.24
N ASP A 505 31.34 23.54 1.10
CA ASP A 505 31.26 24.22 -0.20
C ASP A 505 29.81 24.44 -0.63
N ASP A 506 28.93 23.48 -0.31
CA ASP A 506 27.50 23.56 -0.62
C ASP A 506 26.74 24.51 0.30
N THR A 507 27.37 24.93 1.41
CA THR A 507 26.80 25.88 2.37
C THR A 507 27.52 27.23 2.33
N HIS A 508 28.17 27.55 1.20
CA HIS A 508 28.91 28.81 0.99
C HIS A 508 29.97 29.08 2.07
N GLN A 509 30.63 28.02 2.54
CA GLN A 509 31.60 28.01 3.66
C GLN A 509 31.02 28.45 5.01
N LYS A 510 29.69 28.45 5.14
CA LYS A 510 28.99 28.78 6.38
C LYS A 510 28.44 27.53 7.04
N LYS A 511 28.58 27.43 8.37
CA LYS A 511 27.96 26.36 9.15
C LYS A 511 26.44 26.59 9.28
N VAL A 512 25.68 25.50 9.31
CA VAL A 512 24.20 25.52 9.40
C VAL A 512 23.79 25.86 10.83
N ASP A 513 23.00 26.93 11.00
CA ASP A 513 22.51 27.41 12.29
C ASP A 513 21.17 26.74 12.69
N LEU A 514 20.39 26.34 11.69
CA LEU A 514 19.05 25.76 11.84
C LEU A 514 18.92 24.52 10.96
N PHE A 515 18.89 23.33 11.56
CA PHE A 515 18.65 22.07 10.86
C PHE A 515 17.22 21.61 11.15
N ILE A 516 16.33 21.75 10.16
CA ILE A 516 14.88 21.61 10.39
C ILE A 516 14.22 20.59 9.47
N GLY A 517 13.09 20.04 9.90
CA GLY A 517 12.24 19.14 9.13
C GLY A 517 10.90 18.89 9.82
N GLU A 518 9.96 18.31 9.08
CA GLU A 518 8.73 17.71 9.59
C GLU A 518 8.86 16.21 9.89
N PRO A 519 10.04 15.65 9.62
CA PRO A 519 10.26 14.31 9.08
C PRO A 519 9.25 13.76 8.05
N TYR A 520 9.11 14.42 6.89
CA TYR A 520 8.33 13.94 5.75
C TYR A 520 9.22 13.59 4.55
N TYR A 521 9.08 12.37 4.00
CA TYR A 521 9.82 11.91 2.84
C TYR A 521 8.85 11.40 1.76
N HIS A 522 8.82 12.06 0.60
CA HIS A 522 7.92 11.73 -0.48
C HIS A 522 8.22 10.32 -1.03
N GLY A 523 7.19 9.47 -1.11
CA GLY A 523 7.33 8.06 -1.48
C GLY A 523 7.49 7.10 -0.29
N ASN A 524 7.65 7.63 0.93
CA ASN A 524 7.69 6.82 2.17
C ASN A 524 6.32 6.77 2.88
N ASP A 525 5.23 7.19 2.25
CA ASP A 525 3.88 7.21 2.87
C ASP A 525 3.35 5.81 3.26
N GLY A 526 3.98 4.75 2.74
CA GLY A 526 3.71 3.35 3.06
C GLY A 526 4.49 2.77 4.24
N MET A 527 5.41 3.54 4.83
CA MET A 527 6.46 3.04 5.71
C MET A 527 6.09 3.08 7.21
N LEU A 528 6.87 2.39 8.03
CA LEU A 528 6.71 2.39 9.49
C LEU A 528 7.08 3.77 10.08
N PRO A 529 6.41 4.25 11.14
CA PRO A 529 6.60 5.62 11.65
C PRO A 529 8.05 5.97 12.01
N TRP A 530 8.81 5.01 12.56
CA TRP A 530 10.21 5.22 12.95
C TRP A 530 11.20 5.22 11.78
N GLN A 531 10.77 4.89 10.56
CA GLN A 531 11.63 5.06 9.38
C GLN A 531 11.84 6.54 9.05
N ASN A 532 10.97 7.43 9.54
CA ASN A 532 11.18 8.89 9.51
C ASN A 532 12.33 9.37 10.44
N LEU A 533 12.91 8.48 11.27
CA LEU A 533 14.20 8.74 11.94
C LEU A 533 15.37 8.87 10.94
N ARG A 534 15.11 8.69 9.64
CA ARG A 534 15.95 9.22 8.56
C ARG A 534 16.40 10.65 8.82
N PHE A 535 15.55 11.51 9.39
CA PHE A 535 15.93 12.88 9.78
C PHE A 535 17.10 12.88 10.77
N TRP A 536 17.05 12.00 11.78
CA TRP A 536 18.12 11.86 12.77
C TRP A 536 19.42 11.31 12.16
N LYS A 537 19.30 10.38 11.20
CA LYS A 537 20.44 9.87 10.44
C LYS A 537 21.09 10.98 9.60
N GLU A 538 20.30 11.77 8.89
CA GLU A 538 20.77 12.90 8.08
C GLU A 538 21.46 13.96 8.94
N ARG A 539 20.86 14.34 10.09
CA ARG A 539 21.50 15.21 11.10
C ARG A 539 22.87 14.69 11.56
N SER A 540 23.02 13.37 11.65
CA SER A 540 24.27 12.74 12.12
C SER A 540 25.35 12.72 11.03
N ILE A 541 24.95 12.46 9.79
CA ILE A 541 25.83 12.52 8.62
C ILE A 541 26.36 13.94 8.42
N LEU A 542 25.53 14.94 8.74
CA LEU A 542 25.81 16.36 8.52
C LEU A 542 26.39 17.07 9.75
N ASP A 543 26.76 16.35 10.82
CA ASP A 543 27.27 16.94 12.06
C ASP A 543 28.45 17.90 11.84
N SER A 544 29.34 17.60 10.88
CA SER A 544 30.51 18.42 10.56
C SER A 544 30.17 19.78 9.91
N VAL A 545 28.99 19.92 9.30
CA VAL A 545 28.53 21.17 8.67
C VAL A 545 27.60 21.99 9.57
N LEU A 546 27.22 21.47 10.75
CA LEU A 546 26.41 22.19 11.73
C LEU A 546 27.25 23.18 12.54
N SER A 547 26.63 24.29 12.95
CA SER A 547 27.19 25.18 13.97
C SER A 547 27.19 24.49 15.34
N ASP A 548 28.11 24.90 16.21
CA ASP A 548 28.24 24.28 17.53
C ASP A 548 27.01 24.57 18.42
N ASP A 549 26.25 25.62 18.09
CA ASP A 549 24.99 26.06 18.69
C ASP A 549 23.78 25.82 17.77
N ALA A 550 23.91 24.93 16.77
CA ALA A 550 22.87 24.67 15.80
C ALA A 550 21.59 24.19 16.48
N LEU A 551 20.46 24.79 16.11
CA LEU A 551 19.16 24.34 16.56
C LEU A 551 18.65 23.23 15.65
N ILE A 552 18.25 22.11 16.26
CA ILE A 552 17.68 20.96 15.57
C ILE A 552 16.17 20.92 15.80
N MET A 553 15.39 20.85 14.73
CA MET A 553 13.92 20.74 14.75
C MET A 553 13.46 19.63 13.79
N PRO A 554 12.79 18.57 14.25
CA PRO A 554 12.40 18.30 15.64
C PRO A 554 13.60 18.12 16.56
N TYR A 555 13.43 18.57 17.81
CA TYR A 555 14.43 18.43 18.87
C TYR A 555 14.60 16.96 19.28
N LYS A 556 13.49 16.23 19.37
CA LYS A 556 13.48 14.78 19.61
C LYS A 556 12.22 14.12 19.07
N GLY A 557 12.31 12.83 18.77
CA GLY A 557 11.15 11.95 18.59
C GLY A 557 10.87 11.16 19.89
N ILE A 558 9.62 10.88 20.19
CA ILE A 558 9.23 10.00 21.31
C ILE A 558 8.45 8.83 20.75
N LEU A 559 8.98 7.61 20.89
CA LEU A 559 8.23 6.40 20.57
C LEU A 559 7.12 6.25 21.59
N LYS A 560 5.88 6.31 21.12
CA LYS A 560 4.68 6.07 21.92
C LYS A 560 4.11 4.69 21.63
N ALA A 561 3.47 4.10 22.63
CA ALA A 561 2.71 2.86 22.48
C ALA A 561 1.36 2.93 23.19
N ARG A 562 0.41 2.15 22.69
CA ARG A 562 -0.91 1.92 23.31
C ARG A 562 -1.35 0.48 23.06
N ALA A 563 -1.89 -0.19 24.08
CA ALA A 563 -2.49 -1.51 23.92
C ALA A 563 -3.88 -1.41 23.28
N MET A 564 -4.14 -2.27 22.29
CA MET A 564 -5.32 -2.19 21.45
C MET A 564 -6.00 -3.55 21.28
N SER A 565 -7.33 -3.52 21.23
CA SER A 565 -8.13 -4.57 20.63
C SER A 565 -8.28 -4.27 19.14
N LEU A 566 -7.86 -5.22 18.29
CA LEU A 566 -7.86 -5.14 16.82
C LEU A 566 -8.26 -6.52 16.24
N PRO A 567 -9.46 -7.05 16.55
CA PRO A 567 -9.86 -8.40 16.20
C PRO A 567 -9.82 -8.68 14.69
N ASP A 568 -10.32 -7.75 13.87
CA ASP A 568 -10.38 -7.88 12.42
C ASP A 568 -8.97 -7.96 11.80
N LEU A 569 -8.11 -7.00 12.14
CA LEU A 569 -6.72 -7.00 11.71
C LEU A 569 -5.97 -8.25 12.20
N TRP A 570 -6.19 -8.67 13.46
CA TRP A 570 -5.57 -9.90 13.95
C TRP A 570 -6.04 -11.14 13.18
N ASN A 571 -7.34 -11.24 12.89
CA ASN A 571 -7.92 -12.35 12.13
C ASN A 571 -7.39 -12.42 10.70
N SER A 572 -7.15 -11.28 10.03
CA SER A 572 -6.53 -11.26 8.69
C SER A 572 -5.08 -11.74 8.63
N ARG A 573 -4.44 -11.83 9.79
CA ARG A 573 -3.01 -12.18 9.92
C ARG A 573 -2.79 -13.44 10.74
N ARG A 574 -3.84 -14.11 11.23
CA ARG A 574 -3.67 -15.29 12.09
C ARG A 574 -3.06 -16.47 11.33
N CYS A 575 -2.39 -17.37 12.04
CA CYS A 575 -1.87 -18.59 11.43
C CYS A 575 -2.99 -19.45 10.85
N LEU A 576 -2.68 -19.99 9.69
CA LEU A 576 -3.51 -20.93 8.97
C LEU A 576 -3.21 -22.34 9.45
N GLY A 577 -4.28 -23.13 9.61
CA GLY A 577 -4.21 -24.59 9.65
C GLY A 577 -4.64 -25.13 8.30
N GLU A 578 -5.86 -25.66 8.24
CA GLU A 578 -6.51 -26.02 6.98
C GLU A 578 -7.32 -24.86 6.41
N VAL A 579 -7.20 -24.64 5.10
CA VAL A 579 -8.03 -23.70 4.33
C VAL A 579 -8.82 -24.53 3.33
N GLU A 580 -10.16 -24.56 3.49
CA GLU A 580 -11.08 -25.35 2.67
C GLU A 580 -10.67 -26.84 2.53
N GLY A 581 -10.08 -27.40 3.59
CA GLY A 581 -9.62 -28.79 3.67
C GLY A 581 -8.20 -29.07 3.16
N PHE A 582 -7.41 -28.02 2.88
CA PHE A 582 -6.01 -28.13 2.47
C PHE A 582 -5.08 -27.55 3.53
N ASP A 583 -4.05 -28.30 3.93
CA ASP A 583 -3.03 -27.84 4.88
C ASP A 583 -2.21 -26.68 4.28
N HIS A 584 -2.38 -25.49 4.86
CA HIS A 584 -1.65 -24.28 4.49
C HIS A 584 -0.67 -23.82 5.58
N SER A 585 -0.47 -24.61 6.64
CA SER A 585 0.36 -24.22 7.79
C SER A 585 1.80 -23.84 7.44
N VAL A 586 2.33 -24.40 6.33
CA VAL A 586 3.68 -24.12 5.82
C VAL A 586 3.90 -22.66 5.38
N VAL A 587 2.83 -21.90 5.12
CA VAL A 587 2.94 -20.49 4.71
C VAL A 587 3.14 -19.52 5.86
N ASN A 588 2.75 -19.89 7.08
CA ASN A 588 2.63 -18.99 8.23
C ASN A 588 3.92 -18.20 8.52
N THR A 589 5.07 -18.88 8.61
CA THR A 589 6.36 -18.22 8.87
C THR A 589 6.78 -17.30 7.71
N THR A 590 6.48 -17.69 6.47
CA THR A 590 6.90 -16.96 5.26
C THR A 590 6.05 -15.70 5.06
N LEU A 591 4.76 -15.78 5.34
CA LEU A 591 3.81 -14.67 5.21
C LEU A 591 3.64 -13.86 6.51
N GLY A 592 4.50 -14.09 7.52
CA GLY A 592 4.53 -13.30 8.76
C GLY A 592 3.26 -13.41 9.62
N ALA A 593 2.66 -14.60 9.68
CA ALA A 593 1.43 -14.80 10.44
C ALA A 593 1.60 -14.60 11.95
N CYS A 594 0.54 -14.14 12.62
CA CYS A 594 0.46 -14.09 14.07
C CYS A 594 -0.26 -15.32 14.63
N GLY A 595 0.11 -15.72 15.84
CA GLY A 595 -0.61 -16.70 16.65
C GLY A 595 -0.51 -18.15 16.27
N GLY A 596 0.12 -18.95 17.14
CA GLY A 596 0.38 -20.37 16.89
C GLY A 596 1.72 -20.65 16.22
N LEU A 597 2.55 -19.62 15.98
CA LEU A 597 3.95 -19.81 15.58
C LEU A 597 4.75 -20.49 16.71
N LEU A 598 5.63 -21.43 16.33
CA LEU A 598 6.61 -22.00 17.24
C LEU A 598 7.63 -20.91 17.63
N SER A 599 7.91 -20.78 18.92
CA SER A 599 8.98 -19.91 19.45
C SER A 599 10.32 -20.27 18.80
N PRO A 600 11.15 -19.29 18.37
CA PRO A 600 11.16 -17.88 18.77
C PRO A 600 10.64 -16.90 17.70
N HIS A 601 9.79 -17.33 16.77
CA HIS A 601 9.40 -16.46 15.65
C HIS A 601 8.55 -15.26 16.11
N GLU A 602 9.10 -14.06 15.96
CA GLU A 602 8.40 -12.81 16.24
C GLU A 602 7.50 -12.39 15.08
N THR A 603 6.35 -11.80 15.41
CA THR A 603 5.46 -11.15 14.44
C THR A 603 6.10 -9.85 13.92
N PRO A 604 5.98 -9.54 12.63
CA PRO A 604 6.48 -8.28 12.09
C PRO A 604 5.66 -7.09 12.61
N CYS A 605 6.29 -5.92 12.67
CA CYS A 605 5.57 -4.65 12.79
C CYS A 605 5.10 -4.23 11.40
N LEU A 606 3.83 -3.91 11.24
CA LEU A 606 3.24 -3.53 9.94
C LEU A 606 2.57 -2.15 10.03
N PRO A 607 2.68 -1.31 8.98
CA PRO A 607 2.10 0.03 8.96
C PRO A 607 0.62 -0.01 8.56
N TYR A 608 -0.26 0.53 9.40
CA TYR A 608 -1.70 0.64 9.11
C TYR A 608 -2.25 2.00 9.52
N PHE A 609 -3.29 2.46 8.83
CA PHE A 609 -4.20 3.45 9.39
C PHE A 609 -5.10 2.73 10.38
N ILE A 610 -4.85 2.87 11.69
CA ILE A 610 -5.59 2.10 12.71
C ILE A 610 -7.10 2.34 12.64
N TRP A 611 -7.51 3.55 12.29
CA TRP A 611 -8.93 3.88 12.12
C TRP A 611 -9.61 3.07 11.00
N GLN A 612 -8.85 2.47 10.07
CA GLN A 612 -9.36 1.61 8.99
C GLN A 612 -9.27 0.11 9.32
N CYS A 613 -8.80 -0.29 10.50
CA CYS A 613 -8.55 -1.69 10.87
C CYS A 613 -9.79 -2.46 11.37
N GLY A 614 -10.99 -2.05 10.95
CA GLY A 614 -12.25 -2.66 11.37
C GLY A 614 -12.63 -2.25 12.79
N GLU A 615 -13.06 -3.21 13.61
CA GLU A 615 -13.33 -2.99 15.02
C GLU A 615 -12.05 -2.64 15.79
N ILE A 616 -12.09 -1.53 16.51
CA ILE A 616 -10.97 -1.07 17.33
C ILE A 616 -11.44 -0.70 18.74
N LYS A 617 -10.65 -1.08 19.76
CA LYS A 617 -10.83 -0.61 21.14
C LYS A 617 -9.50 -0.25 21.76
N LYS A 618 -9.42 0.92 22.41
CA LYS A 618 -8.27 1.33 23.23
C LYS A 618 -8.36 0.59 24.57
N LEU A 619 -7.29 -0.10 24.98
CA LEU A 619 -7.27 -0.90 26.22
C LEU A 619 -6.40 -0.29 27.32
N SER A 620 -5.58 0.70 26.96
CA SER A 620 -4.70 1.41 27.88
C SER A 620 -4.63 2.90 27.50
N ASP A 621 -4.07 3.70 28.40
CA ASP A 621 -3.59 5.04 28.06
C ASP A 621 -2.41 4.98 27.08
N THR A 622 -1.92 6.15 26.66
CA THR A 622 -0.70 6.27 25.86
C THR A 622 0.53 6.32 26.76
N PHE A 623 1.57 5.55 26.40
CA PHE A 623 2.84 5.51 27.14
C PHE A 623 4.01 5.91 26.25
N ALA A 624 5.02 6.55 26.83
CA ALA A 624 6.31 6.77 26.17
C ALA A 624 7.21 5.56 26.42
N VAL A 625 7.72 4.95 25.36
CA VAL A 625 8.58 3.77 25.43
C VAL A 625 10.05 4.17 25.42
N MET A 626 10.45 5.05 24.50
CA MET A 626 11.82 5.60 24.42
C MET A 626 11.84 6.96 23.73
N GLU A 627 12.96 7.67 23.83
CA GLU A 627 13.21 8.94 23.16
C GLU A 627 14.37 8.84 22.17
N PHE A 628 14.26 9.60 21.07
CA PHE A 628 15.27 9.75 20.03
C PHE A 628 15.75 11.19 20.06
N ASP A 629 16.87 11.45 20.75
CA ASP A 629 17.43 12.79 20.94
C ASP A 629 18.14 13.27 19.67
N CYS A 630 17.41 13.99 18.81
CA CYS A 630 17.91 14.50 17.54
C CYS A 630 18.93 15.63 17.72
N SER A 631 19.06 16.21 18.92
CA SER A 631 20.13 17.18 19.20
C SER A 631 21.53 16.55 19.18
N LYS A 632 21.61 15.22 19.35
CA LYS A 632 22.86 14.44 19.33
C LYS A 632 22.94 13.55 18.10
N PRO A 633 24.15 13.06 17.73
CA PRO A 633 24.28 12.02 16.71
C PRO A 633 23.49 10.75 17.04
N ILE A 634 23.04 10.07 15.98
CA ILE A 634 22.25 8.85 16.03
C ILE A 634 23.00 7.77 16.79
N SER A 635 22.29 7.12 17.70
CA SER A 635 22.85 6.09 18.57
C SER A 635 21.82 5.00 18.83
N ARG A 636 22.28 3.87 19.38
CA ARG A 636 21.39 2.79 19.81
C ARG A 636 20.58 3.27 21.01
N CYS A 637 19.26 3.06 20.94
CA CYS A 637 18.33 3.39 22.02
C CYS A 637 17.62 2.13 22.49
N CYS A 638 17.37 2.04 23.78
CA CYS A 638 16.46 1.05 24.36
C CYS A 638 15.59 1.73 25.40
N GLY A 639 14.41 1.17 25.62
CA GLY A 639 13.48 1.64 26.63
C GLY A 639 12.53 0.54 27.02
N ASN A 640 12.00 0.66 28.23
CA ASN A 640 10.99 -0.24 28.74
C ASN A 640 9.92 0.54 29.51
N VAL A 641 8.69 0.07 29.43
CA VAL A 641 7.57 0.72 30.11
C VAL A 641 6.55 -0.32 30.54
N GLN A 642 6.01 -0.14 31.75
CA GLN A 642 4.87 -0.90 32.24
C GLN A 642 3.59 -0.18 31.82
N ILE A 643 2.73 -0.89 31.12
CA ILE A 643 1.43 -0.46 30.61
C ILE A 643 0.36 -1.06 31.52
N GLU A 644 -0.47 -0.18 32.09
CA GLU A 644 -1.64 -0.58 32.85
C GLU A 644 -2.89 -0.57 31.97
N PHE A 645 -3.72 -1.61 32.07
CA PHE A 645 -4.97 -1.67 31.32
C PHE A 645 -6.06 -0.85 32.02
N THR A 646 -6.61 0.11 31.28
CA THR A 646 -7.67 1.01 31.74
C THR A 646 -9.06 0.48 31.36
N GLU A 647 -9.13 -0.47 30.44
CA GLU A 647 -10.35 -1.05 29.91
C GLU A 647 -10.24 -2.57 29.83
N ALA A 648 -11.33 -3.28 30.15
CA ALA A 648 -11.39 -4.72 29.95
C ALA A 648 -11.62 -5.07 28.48
N GLY A 649 -11.08 -6.21 28.04
CA GLY A 649 -11.27 -6.72 26.69
C GLY A 649 -10.22 -7.74 26.28
N THR A 650 -10.07 -7.95 24.98
CA THR A 650 -9.02 -8.81 24.43
C THR A 650 -7.98 -7.93 23.74
N CYS A 651 -6.76 -7.93 24.27
CA CYS A 651 -5.61 -7.27 23.66
C CYS A 651 -5.11 -8.12 22.49
N HIS A 652 -5.09 -7.52 21.31
CA HIS A 652 -4.64 -8.15 20.07
C HIS A 652 -3.24 -7.67 19.66
N GLY A 653 -2.78 -6.53 20.18
CA GLY A 653 -1.49 -5.96 19.83
C GLY A 653 -1.25 -4.58 20.43
N PHE A 654 -0.11 -4.01 20.06
CA PHE A 654 0.29 -2.65 20.41
C PHE A 654 0.34 -1.78 19.16
N ALA A 655 -0.28 -0.60 19.25
CA ALA A 655 -0.09 0.48 18.29
C ALA A 655 1.15 1.29 18.71
N LEU A 656 2.01 1.62 17.76
CA LEU A 656 3.27 2.33 17.94
C LEU A 656 3.38 3.49 16.95
N TRP A 657 3.85 4.64 17.43
CA TRP A 657 4.03 5.85 16.59
C TRP A 657 5.08 6.78 17.19
N ILE A 658 5.43 7.86 16.46
CA ILE A 658 6.35 8.89 16.96
C ILE A 658 5.58 10.18 17.21
N ASP A 659 5.70 10.70 18.43
CA ASP A 659 5.40 12.10 18.70
C ASP A 659 6.68 12.91 18.46
N TRP A 660 6.62 13.90 17.56
CA TRP A 660 7.74 14.79 17.26
C TRP A 660 7.67 16.01 18.14
N VAL A 661 8.69 16.19 18.97
CA VAL A 661 8.85 17.37 19.80
C VAL A 661 9.63 18.40 19.00
N MET A 662 8.98 19.52 18.69
CA MET A 662 9.52 20.50 17.74
C MET A 662 10.53 21.45 18.37
N ASP A 663 10.53 21.60 19.70
CA ASP A 663 11.41 22.53 20.41
C ASP A 663 12.03 21.94 21.69
N ALA A 664 13.14 22.53 22.15
CA ALA A 664 13.86 22.06 23.34
C ALA A 664 13.07 22.22 24.65
N LYS A 665 12.04 23.09 24.67
CA LYS A 665 11.18 23.29 25.84
C LYS A 665 10.03 22.28 25.93
N ASN A 666 9.90 21.39 24.94
CA ASN A 666 8.77 20.46 24.79
C ASN A 666 7.41 21.18 24.79
N SER A 667 7.34 22.40 24.27
CA SER A 667 6.11 23.19 24.24
C SER A 667 5.23 22.83 23.03
N ILE A 668 5.83 22.35 21.95
CA ILE A 668 5.13 21.99 20.72
C ILE A 668 5.41 20.53 20.38
N VAL A 669 4.36 19.71 20.39
CA VAL A 669 4.43 18.27 20.12
C VAL A 669 3.44 17.92 19.01
N LEU A 670 3.94 17.32 17.94
CA LEU A 670 3.15 16.83 16.82
C LEU A 670 3.02 15.32 16.91
N SER A 671 1.81 14.83 17.18
CA SER A 671 1.56 13.39 17.26
C SER A 671 1.26 12.80 15.88
N THR A 672 1.78 11.60 15.62
CA THR A 672 1.40 10.75 14.47
C THR A 672 0.53 9.56 14.89
N GLY A 673 -0.04 9.63 16.10
CA GLY A 673 -0.75 8.52 16.74
C GLY A 673 -2.12 8.19 16.17
N PRO A 674 -2.80 7.17 16.73
CA PRO A 674 -4.06 6.63 16.20
C PRO A 674 -5.22 7.62 16.15
N ASP A 675 -5.12 8.71 16.90
CA ASP A 675 -6.13 9.79 16.90
C ASP A 675 -5.98 10.72 15.67
N GLN A 676 -4.93 10.54 14.87
CA GLN A 676 -4.67 11.27 13.63
C GLN A 676 -4.90 10.38 12.40
N ARG A 677 -5.92 10.68 11.59
CA ARG A 677 -6.35 9.83 10.47
C ARG A 677 -5.42 9.87 9.25
N CYS A 678 -4.60 10.91 9.14
CA CYS A 678 -3.69 11.13 8.00
C CYS A 678 -2.30 10.50 8.21
N TRP A 679 -2.09 9.78 9.31
CA TRP A 679 -0.83 9.09 9.59
C TRP A 679 -1.06 7.59 9.76
N LYS A 680 -0.13 6.78 9.25
CA LYS A 680 -0.08 5.35 9.58
C LYS A 680 0.64 5.17 10.91
N GLN A 681 0.25 4.13 11.64
CA GLN A 681 0.90 3.67 12.86
C GLN A 681 1.53 2.31 12.61
N GLY A 682 2.61 2.00 13.34
CA GLY A 682 3.14 0.65 13.39
C GLY A 682 2.26 -0.21 14.29
N VAL A 683 1.90 -1.41 13.85
CA VAL A 683 1.13 -2.37 14.65
C VAL A 683 1.97 -3.61 14.89
N LYS A 684 2.20 -3.95 16.16
CA LYS A 684 2.77 -5.22 16.60
C LYS A 684 1.64 -6.11 17.12
N LEU A 685 1.17 -7.03 16.30
CA LEU A 685 0.16 -8.01 16.69
C LEU A 685 0.77 -9.06 17.65
N LEU A 686 0.03 -9.43 18.68
CA LEU A 686 0.42 -10.50 19.59
C LEU A 686 0.34 -11.84 18.86
N ALA A 687 1.23 -12.76 19.25
CA ALA A 687 1.05 -14.15 18.86
C ALA A 687 -0.32 -14.65 19.38
N LYS A 688 -0.52 -14.67 20.70
CA LYS A 688 -1.81 -15.04 21.26
C LYS A 688 -2.51 -13.80 21.80
N PRO A 689 -3.77 -13.51 21.40
CA PRO A 689 -4.56 -12.47 22.05
C PRO A 689 -4.69 -12.75 23.55
N VAL A 690 -4.61 -11.69 24.36
CA VAL A 690 -4.58 -11.79 25.82
C VAL A 690 -5.84 -11.13 26.37
N ALA A 691 -6.57 -11.84 27.25
CA ALA A 691 -7.66 -11.23 28.00
C ALA A 691 -7.08 -10.28 29.05
N VAL A 692 -7.55 -9.03 29.03
CA VAL A 692 -7.06 -7.97 29.90
C VAL A 692 -8.21 -7.35 30.68
N GLY A 693 -7.92 -6.90 31.90
CA GLY A 693 -8.89 -6.31 32.80
C GLY A 693 -8.27 -5.23 33.66
N THR A 694 -9.11 -4.37 34.24
CA THR A 694 -8.62 -3.32 35.14
C THR A 694 -8.23 -3.90 36.50
N HIS A 695 -7.32 -3.24 37.21
CA HIS A 695 -6.95 -3.61 38.59
C HIS A 695 -8.15 -3.73 39.56
N ARG A 696 -9.27 -3.06 39.27
CA ARG A 696 -10.45 -3.00 40.15
C ARG A 696 -11.53 -4.02 39.80
N SER A 697 -11.52 -4.63 38.62
CA SER A 697 -12.62 -5.47 38.12
C SER A 697 -12.17 -6.74 37.40
N ARG A 698 -11.00 -7.29 37.73
CA ARG A 698 -10.45 -8.46 37.01
C ARG A 698 -11.23 -9.74 37.28
N ASN A 699 -11.47 -10.52 36.22
CA ASN A 699 -11.87 -11.92 36.35
C ASN A 699 -10.63 -12.82 36.52
N ALA A 700 -10.83 -14.07 36.94
CA ALA A 700 -9.74 -15.05 37.03
C ALA A 700 -9.16 -15.33 35.63
N GLY A 701 -7.87 -15.04 35.43
CA GLY A 701 -7.16 -15.28 34.17
C GLY A 701 -6.93 -14.05 33.28
N GLU A 702 -7.41 -12.87 33.69
CA GLU A 702 -7.11 -11.59 33.01
C GLU A 702 -5.79 -10.99 33.51
N CYS A 703 -4.98 -10.49 32.58
CA CYS A 703 -3.79 -9.68 32.90
C CYS A 703 -4.20 -8.23 33.20
N CYS A 704 -3.55 -7.62 34.19
CA CYS A 704 -3.80 -6.22 34.57
C CYS A 704 -2.76 -5.26 34.01
N SER A 705 -1.58 -5.77 33.65
CA SER A 705 -0.53 -4.95 33.05
C SER A 705 0.30 -5.72 32.03
N ALA A 706 1.11 -4.99 31.27
CA ALA A 706 2.13 -5.56 30.41
C ALA A 706 3.39 -4.69 30.44
N VAL A 707 4.56 -5.31 30.50
CA VAL A 707 5.83 -4.64 30.25
C VAL A 707 6.10 -4.69 28.75
N VAL A 708 6.40 -3.55 28.14
CA VAL A 708 6.82 -3.43 26.75
C VAL A 708 8.25 -2.93 26.73
N ASP A 709 9.13 -3.69 26.07
CA ASP A 709 10.53 -3.35 25.86
C ASP A 709 10.74 -3.05 24.38
N ALA A 710 11.56 -2.06 24.06
CA ALA A 710 11.89 -1.72 22.70
C ALA A 710 13.37 -1.40 22.54
N SER A 711 13.95 -1.77 21.39
CA SER A 711 15.34 -1.47 21.03
C SER A 711 15.44 -1.03 19.58
N PHE A 712 16.11 0.09 19.34
CA PHE A 712 16.37 0.65 18.02
C PHE A 712 17.82 0.42 17.59
N ASP A 713 18.02 -0.16 16.41
CA ASP A 713 19.36 -0.33 15.82
C ASP A 713 19.64 0.76 14.75
N PRO A 714 20.60 1.67 14.99
CA PRO A 714 20.89 2.77 14.07
C PRO A 714 21.64 2.34 12.79
N SER A 715 22.09 1.09 12.69
CA SER A 715 22.76 0.55 11.51
C SER A 715 21.78 0.04 10.46
N SER A 716 20.66 -0.56 10.89
CA SER A 716 19.60 -1.08 10.02
C SER A 716 18.34 -0.20 10.00
N GLY A 717 18.13 0.64 11.02
CA GLY A 717 16.88 1.36 11.23
C GLY A 717 15.74 0.49 11.76
N GLU A 718 16.04 -0.75 12.17
CA GLU A 718 15.05 -1.66 12.72
C GLU A 718 14.73 -1.33 14.18
N LEU A 719 13.46 -1.52 14.53
CA LEU A 719 12.94 -1.38 15.88
C LEU A 719 12.36 -2.74 16.31
N THR A 720 12.97 -3.35 17.32
CA THR A 720 12.46 -4.59 17.93
C THR A 720 11.58 -4.26 19.13
N ILE A 721 10.46 -5.00 19.27
CA ILE A 721 9.46 -4.80 20.32
C ILE A 721 9.20 -6.12 21.03
N GLY A 722 9.57 -6.20 22.30
CA GLY A 722 9.27 -7.29 23.23
C GLY A 722 8.12 -6.92 24.16
N HIS A 723 7.43 -7.93 24.71
CA HIS A 723 6.37 -7.71 25.68
C HIS A 723 6.18 -8.89 26.64
N VAL A 724 5.79 -8.60 27.88
CA VAL A 724 5.47 -9.59 28.92
C VAL A 724 4.21 -9.15 29.65
N PHE A 725 3.16 -9.97 29.65
CA PHE A 725 1.90 -9.69 30.35
C PHE A 725 1.94 -10.18 31.80
N SER A 726 1.25 -9.50 32.72
CA SER A 726 1.21 -9.80 34.16
C SER A 726 -0.20 -9.71 34.76
#